data_AF-A0A540VGC6-F1
#
_entry.id   AF-A0A540VGC6-F1
#
_cell.length_a   1.000
_cell.length_b   1.000
_cell.length_c   1.000
_cell.angle_alpha   90.00
_cell.angle_beta   90.00
_cell.angle_gamma   90.00
#
_symmetry.space_group_name_H-M   'P 1'
#
loop_
_entity.id
_entity.type
_entity.pdbx_description
1 polymer ?
#
loop_
_entity_poly.entity_id
_entity_poly.type
_entity_poly.pdbx_seq_one_letter_code
_entity_poly.pdbx_strand_id
1 'polypeptide(L)'
;MPKTYRKSGREKRNRLFRQALLWGWMVLLVGGLVVGCTPAQETGREETQPVPAASADGEGRRVAHAMGETQVPCTPQRVVTLGQGATDAVLALGLTPVGAVDPWGGKWYAYLGDRMADVPSVGSETEPNLETIVALDPDLILGSRLRHEAIYDQLSAIAPTVFAETIGKAWKENFQLYAQALCREEQGQELLAAWEARIADFQGKMGERLQTRVSLVRFRADEVRIYTTGFPGSVLREAGLSRPESQQVDDWENAPQVMTLSKEQIPLMDGDILFYMVSDWENNEGSQIQAEWTGHPLWQTLQVVQQGAVYPVNEEHWNLGGGILAANRMLDDLYRFFLGEEATEPAPATTAFPVTIEHKFGTTTIPQAPQRVVTVGFSEQDPVLALGVKPVAVREWFGEQPYAIWPWAQDELGDATPQVLRMPFGELNFEAIAALQPDLIVATHAGITQEEYNLLAQIAPTLAQSAAYPDFGMPWQEQTRIIGQALGRPEQAEAQIEKVEAQIAEAAQQHPILAGKTVAWITPAGEPGQFWVVGPDTPPMRFLTALGLSYPDELRALVGELDSAQISSERLDLLDVDVLLVRAANEEERAAIEADPIFQSLGVFQDNRVIFFVGADDPIYGALSFSTVLSLPYALEELVPQLVQAVERS
;
A
#
# COMPACT_ATOMS: atom_id res chain seq x y z
N MET A 1 59.16 11.29 -4.90
CA MET A 1 59.57 11.01 -6.30
C MET A 1 58.49 11.58 -7.25
N PRO A 2 58.67 11.62 -8.60
CA PRO A 2 58.69 12.88 -9.35
C PRO A 2 57.34 13.56 -9.68
N LYS A 3 57.45 14.81 -10.18
CA LYS A 3 56.37 15.66 -10.69
C LYS A 3 56.21 15.56 -12.22
N THR A 4 55.18 16.25 -12.72
CA THR A 4 54.91 16.79 -14.09
C THR A 4 53.90 15.98 -14.94
N TYR A 5 52.85 16.51 -15.61
CA TYR A 5 52.38 17.85 -16.07
C TYR A 5 52.56 18.10 -17.58
N ARG A 6 51.48 17.92 -18.39
CA ARG A 6 51.17 18.78 -19.55
C ARG A 6 49.78 18.55 -20.17
N LYS A 7 49.21 19.64 -20.74
CA LYS A 7 48.09 19.64 -21.71
C LYS A 7 48.63 19.86 -23.13
N SER A 8 48.13 19.11 -24.11
CA SER A 8 47.94 19.51 -25.53
C SER A 8 47.24 18.37 -26.29
N GLY A 9 46.47 18.59 -27.37
CA GLY A 9 46.28 19.84 -28.11
C GLY A 9 45.03 19.83 -29.01
N ARG A 10 45.02 20.75 -29.99
CA ARG A 10 43.85 21.17 -30.79
C ARG A 10 43.81 20.58 -32.21
N GLU A 11 42.62 20.62 -32.80
CA GLU A 11 42.33 20.85 -34.23
C GLU A 11 42.79 19.84 -35.31
N LYS A 12 41.80 19.22 -35.97
CA LYS A 12 41.64 19.15 -37.45
C LYS A 12 40.19 18.74 -37.78
N ARG A 13 39.32 19.67 -38.18
CA ARG A 13 39.06 20.18 -39.55
C ARG A 13 38.33 19.22 -40.51
N ASN A 14 37.00 19.38 -40.52
CA ASN A 14 36.15 19.60 -41.71
C ASN A 14 36.24 18.68 -42.96
N ARG A 15 35.16 17.92 -43.17
CA ARG A 15 34.10 18.14 -44.21
C ARG A 15 34.43 17.82 -45.69
N LEU A 16 33.46 17.15 -46.35
CA LEU A 16 33.09 17.15 -47.80
C LEU A 16 33.35 15.86 -48.64
N PHE A 17 32.48 15.70 -49.65
CA PHE A 17 32.34 14.66 -50.71
C PHE A 17 32.00 13.24 -50.24
N ARG A 18 30.92 12.55 -50.67
CA ARG A 18 30.12 12.38 -51.93
C ARG A 18 30.69 11.38 -52.96
N GLN A 19 29.75 10.56 -53.48
CA GLN A 19 29.85 9.53 -54.54
C GLN A 19 30.57 8.24 -54.11
N ALA A 20 30.08 6.99 -54.29
CA ALA A 20 29.03 6.34 -55.11
C ALA A 20 29.49 5.67 -56.43
N LEU A 21 29.35 4.34 -56.48
CA LEU A 21 29.39 3.42 -57.64
C LEU A 21 28.73 2.11 -57.14
N LEU A 22 27.60 1.57 -57.64
CA LEU A 22 27.05 1.33 -58.99
C LEU A 22 27.74 0.21 -59.79
N TRP A 23 27.17 -0.99 -59.65
CA TRP A 23 26.82 -1.91 -60.76
C TRP A 23 25.30 -2.16 -60.59
N GLY A 24 24.41 -2.13 -61.59
CA GLY A 24 24.58 -2.30 -63.03
C GLY A 24 24.43 -3.79 -63.37
N TRP A 25 23.45 -4.26 -64.15
CA TRP A 25 22.99 -3.83 -65.49
C TRP A 25 21.43 -4.02 -65.62
N MET A 26 20.64 -3.19 -66.34
CA MET A 26 20.45 -3.06 -67.81
C MET A 26 19.84 -4.31 -68.49
N VAL A 27 19.02 -4.31 -69.57
CA VAL A 27 18.51 -3.35 -70.60
C VAL A 27 17.40 -4.12 -71.41
N LEU A 28 16.32 -3.66 -72.07
CA LEU A 28 15.43 -2.47 -72.18
C LEU A 28 14.06 -3.02 -72.79
N LEU A 29 13.11 -2.40 -73.54
CA LEU A 29 12.91 -1.10 -74.22
C LEU A 29 11.39 -0.84 -74.46
N VAL A 30 11.05 0.42 -74.80
CA VAL A 30 9.76 1.10 -75.10
C VAL A 30 8.91 0.54 -76.28
N GLY A 31 7.58 0.75 -76.21
CA GLY A 31 6.64 0.81 -77.35
C GLY A 31 5.22 1.21 -76.93
N GLY A 32 4.41 1.89 -77.78
CA GLY A 32 3.06 2.33 -77.38
C GLY A 32 2.11 2.79 -78.52
N LEU A 33 0.85 3.07 -78.14
CA LEU A 33 -0.26 3.68 -78.92
C LEU A 33 -0.70 3.02 -80.24
N VAL A 34 -1.92 2.46 -80.26
CA VAL A 34 -2.97 2.68 -81.30
C VAL A 34 -4.36 2.53 -80.63
N VAL A 35 -5.36 3.26 -81.13
CA VAL A 35 -6.76 3.26 -80.65
C VAL A 35 -7.61 2.20 -81.37
N GLY A 36 -8.56 1.58 -80.68
CA GLY A 36 -9.65 0.80 -81.27
C GLY A 36 -10.98 1.08 -80.56
N CYS A 37 -12.00 1.55 -81.29
CA CYS A 37 -13.33 1.84 -80.76
C CYS A 37 -14.36 0.83 -81.28
N THR A 38 -15.17 0.27 -80.37
CA THR A 38 -16.44 -0.41 -80.68
C THR A 38 -17.43 -0.16 -79.53
N PRO A 39 -18.66 0.27 -79.80
CA PRO A 39 -19.60 0.66 -78.75
C PRO A 39 -20.55 -0.46 -78.29
N ALA A 40 -20.90 -0.40 -77.00
CA ALA A 40 -22.16 -0.79 -76.37
C ALA A 40 -22.83 -2.14 -76.75
N GLN A 41 -22.89 -3.03 -75.75
CA GLN A 41 -24.12 -3.77 -75.44
C GLN A 41 -24.31 -3.81 -73.92
N GLU A 42 -25.56 -3.83 -73.45
CA GLU A 42 -25.93 -3.56 -72.05
C GLU A 42 -25.95 -4.82 -71.18
N THR A 43 -25.26 -4.80 -70.03
CA THR A 43 -25.55 -5.70 -68.89
C THR A 43 -25.19 -5.02 -67.57
N GLY A 44 -26.16 -4.95 -66.64
CA GLY A 44 -25.93 -4.92 -65.19
C GLY A 44 -25.21 -3.70 -64.57
N ARG A 45 -25.84 -3.12 -63.54
CA ARG A 45 -25.05 -2.53 -62.44
C ARG A 45 -24.56 -3.69 -61.58
N GLU A 46 -23.25 -3.83 -61.40
CA GLU A 46 -22.74 -4.54 -60.24
C GLU A 46 -22.69 -3.56 -59.06
N GLU A 47 -23.39 -3.89 -57.99
CA GLU A 47 -23.21 -3.24 -56.69
C GLU A 47 -21.87 -3.69 -56.12
N THR A 48 -21.02 -2.75 -55.71
CA THR A 48 -19.77 -3.07 -55.02
C THR A 48 -20.10 -3.77 -53.71
N GLN A 49 -19.87 -5.08 -53.65
CA GLN A 49 -20.14 -5.88 -52.46
C GLN A 49 -19.34 -5.34 -51.26
N PRO A 50 -19.95 -5.26 -50.06
CA PRO A 50 -19.21 -5.01 -48.84
C PRO A 50 -18.13 -6.08 -48.64
N VAL A 51 -16.97 -5.68 -48.11
CA VAL A 51 -16.01 -6.63 -47.53
C VAL A 51 -16.75 -7.41 -46.42
N PRO A 52 -16.61 -8.75 -46.31
CA PRO A 52 -17.32 -9.50 -45.29
C PRO A 52 -16.96 -9.01 -43.89
N ALA A 53 -17.96 -8.59 -43.12
CA ALA A 53 -17.80 -8.40 -41.68
C ALA A 53 -17.41 -9.76 -41.04
N ALA A 54 -16.58 -9.71 -40.00
CA ALA A 54 -16.25 -10.91 -39.24
C ALA A 54 -17.53 -11.57 -38.71
N SER A 55 -17.61 -12.90 -38.82
CA SER A 55 -18.85 -13.65 -38.56
C SER A 55 -19.22 -13.65 -37.07
N ALA A 56 -20.28 -12.94 -36.72
CA ALA A 56 -20.86 -12.96 -35.39
C ALA A 56 -21.75 -14.20 -35.18
N ASP A 57 -21.20 -15.25 -34.58
CA ASP A 57 -21.93 -16.39 -34.02
C ASP A 57 -21.08 -17.02 -32.89
N GLY A 58 -21.47 -16.80 -31.62
CA GLY A 58 -20.81 -17.40 -30.44
C GLY A 58 -20.66 -16.47 -29.22
N GLU A 59 -21.40 -16.76 -28.16
CA GLU A 59 -21.09 -16.48 -26.73
C GLU A 59 -20.67 -15.05 -26.28
N GLY A 60 -21.04 -14.00 -27.01
CA GLY A 60 -20.94 -12.61 -26.53
C GLY A 60 -22.19 -12.11 -25.78
N ARG A 61 -22.03 -11.12 -24.90
CA ARG A 61 -23.13 -10.35 -24.28
C ARG A 61 -23.40 -9.07 -25.08
N ARG A 62 -24.64 -8.57 -25.04
CA ARG A 62 -25.02 -7.25 -25.57
C ARG A 62 -25.06 -6.22 -24.44
N VAL A 63 -24.35 -5.12 -24.61
CA VAL A 63 -24.24 -4.03 -23.63
C VAL A 63 -24.71 -2.74 -24.28
N ALA A 64 -25.68 -2.07 -23.64
CA ALA A 64 -26.15 -0.75 -24.03
C ALA A 64 -25.32 0.32 -23.32
N HIS A 65 -24.92 1.37 -24.04
CA HIS A 65 -23.99 2.39 -23.57
C HIS A 65 -24.19 3.72 -24.33
N ALA A 66 -23.40 4.75 -24.03
CA ALA A 66 -23.60 6.11 -24.55
C ALA A 66 -23.75 6.17 -26.08
N MET A 67 -22.96 5.38 -26.82
CA MET A 67 -22.92 5.40 -28.27
C MET A 67 -23.81 4.34 -28.96
N GLY A 68 -24.62 3.59 -28.20
CA GLY A 68 -25.58 2.62 -28.74
C GLY A 68 -25.53 1.26 -28.04
N GLU A 69 -25.44 0.18 -28.82
CA GLU A 69 -25.30 -1.19 -28.30
C GLU A 69 -24.06 -1.86 -28.92
N THR A 70 -23.20 -2.40 -28.07
CA THR A 70 -22.01 -3.19 -28.48
C THR A 70 -22.19 -4.66 -28.07
N GLN A 71 -21.73 -5.57 -28.93
CA GLN A 71 -21.59 -6.98 -28.60
C GLN A 71 -20.18 -7.20 -28.03
N VAL A 72 -20.07 -7.52 -26.75
CA VAL A 72 -18.79 -7.77 -26.05
C VAL A 72 -18.58 -9.28 -25.85
N PRO A 73 -17.33 -9.78 -25.79
CA PRO A 73 -17.07 -11.15 -25.36
C PRO A 73 -17.49 -11.35 -23.90
N CYS A 74 -17.91 -12.56 -23.49
CA CYS A 74 -18.26 -12.81 -22.09
C CYS A 74 -17.05 -13.00 -21.15
N THR A 75 -15.82 -13.03 -21.68
CA THR A 75 -14.58 -13.18 -20.90
C THR A 75 -13.42 -12.40 -21.53
N PRO A 76 -13.51 -11.06 -21.65
CA PRO A 76 -12.43 -10.26 -22.24
C PRO A 76 -11.10 -10.47 -21.49
N GLN A 77 -10.02 -10.66 -22.24
CA GLN A 77 -8.66 -10.89 -21.76
C GLN A 77 -7.71 -9.74 -22.16
N ARG A 78 -8.11 -8.90 -23.13
CA ARG A 78 -7.28 -7.88 -23.78
C ARG A 78 -7.99 -6.53 -23.74
N VAL A 79 -8.30 -6.08 -22.53
CA VAL A 79 -9.00 -4.81 -22.28
C VAL A 79 -8.04 -3.62 -22.44
N VAL A 80 -8.47 -2.59 -23.18
CA VAL A 80 -7.80 -1.28 -23.23
C VAL A 80 -8.68 -0.21 -22.57
N THR A 81 -8.09 0.64 -21.71
CA THR A 81 -8.81 1.65 -20.93
C THR A 81 -8.42 3.08 -21.33
N LEU A 82 -9.40 3.88 -21.74
CA LEU A 82 -9.20 5.22 -22.30
C LEU A 82 -9.43 6.37 -21.30
N GLY A 83 -9.62 6.08 -20.01
CA GLY A 83 -9.71 7.10 -18.96
C GLY A 83 -9.52 6.52 -17.56
N GLN A 84 -9.11 7.36 -16.61
CA GLN A 84 -8.66 6.92 -15.28
C GLN A 84 -9.68 6.01 -14.57
N GLY A 85 -10.95 6.44 -14.51
CA GLY A 85 -12.02 5.66 -13.88
C GLY A 85 -12.36 4.34 -14.58
N ALA A 86 -11.97 4.14 -15.84
CA ALA A 86 -12.06 2.84 -16.52
C ALA A 86 -10.88 1.93 -16.15
N THR A 87 -9.67 2.48 -16.04
CA THR A 87 -8.49 1.78 -15.51
C THR A 87 -8.74 1.33 -14.07
N ASP A 88 -9.20 2.24 -13.20
CA ASP A 88 -9.59 1.97 -11.81
C ASP A 88 -10.65 0.87 -11.70
N ALA A 89 -11.70 0.92 -12.55
CA ALA A 89 -12.73 -0.12 -12.62
C ALA A 89 -12.20 -1.50 -13.05
N VAL A 90 -11.38 -1.57 -14.10
CA VAL A 90 -10.76 -2.82 -14.57
C VAL A 90 -9.87 -3.43 -13.48
N LEU A 91 -9.10 -2.59 -12.77
CA LEU A 91 -8.25 -3.01 -11.66
C LEU A 91 -9.06 -3.51 -10.46
N ALA A 92 -10.17 -2.84 -10.11
CA ALA A 92 -11.07 -3.28 -9.04
C ALA A 92 -11.72 -4.65 -9.33
N LEU A 93 -12.04 -4.91 -10.61
CA LEU A 93 -12.67 -6.15 -11.08
C LEU A 93 -11.66 -7.29 -11.37
N GLY A 94 -10.47 -7.22 -10.75
CA GLY A 94 -9.48 -8.31 -10.77
C GLY A 94 -8.75 -8.51 -12.10
N LEU A 95 -8.76 -7.51 -12.99
CA LEU A 95 -8.06 -7.54 -14.28
C LEU A 95 -6.95 -6.48 -14.31
N THR A 96 -6.03 -6.59 -15.26
CA THR A 96 -5.05 -5.55 -15.62
C THR A 96 -5.22 -5.27 -17.12
N PRO A 97 -5.37 -4.00 -17.55
CA PRO A 97 -5.54 -3.69 -18.96
C PRO A 97 -4.25 -3.96 -19.76
N VAL A 98 -4.38 -4.40 -21.01
CA VAL A 98 -3.22 -4.61 -21.91
C VAL A 98 -2.67 -3.31 -22.50
N GLY A 99 -3.36 -2.19 -22.25
CA GLY A 99 -2.87 -0.84 -22.48
C GLY A 99 -3.85 0.18 -21.89
N ALA A 100 -3.31 1.29 -21.37
CA ALA A 100 -4.10 2.33 -20.72
C ALA A 100 -3.62 3.72 -21.14
N VAL A 101 -4.52 4.71 -21.12
CA VAL A 101 -4.12 6.11 -21.35
C VAL A 101 -3.22 6.62 -20.23
N ASP A 102 -2.36 7.59 -20.55
CA ASP A 102 -1.43 8.17 -19.58
C ASP A 102 -2.14 8.71 -18.33
N PRO A 103 -1.58 8.51 -17.12
CA PRO A 103 -2.10 9.11 -15.90
C PRO A 103 -1.83 10.62 -15.87
N TRP A 104 -2.78 11.38 -15.31
CA TRP A 104 -2.61 12.81 -15.09
C TRP A 104 -1.49 13.05 -14.08
N GLY A 105 -0.55 13.93 -14.39
CA GLY A 105 0.69 14.11 -13.61
C GLY A 105 1.84 13.17 -14.00
N GLY A 106 1.64 12.27 -14.99
CA GLY A 106 2.74 11.53 -15.64
C GLY A 106 3.34 10.35 -14.84
N LYS A 107 2.79 10.03 -13.67
CA LYS A 107 3.09 8.82 -12.90
C LYS A 107 1.78 8.12 -12.53
N TRP A 108 1.76 6.79 -12.54
CA TRP A 108 0.62 6.03 -12.00
C TRP A 108 0.43 6.30 -10.51
N TYR A 109 -0.84 6.42 -10.10
CA TYR A 109 -1.26 6.79 -8.76
C TYR A 109 -0.84 5.74 -7.73
N ALA A 110 -0.32 6.18 -6.59
CA ALA A 110 0.27 5.28 -5.58
C ALA A 110 -0.73 4.24 -5.05
N TYR A 111 -2.02 4.58 -5.01
CA TYR A 111 -3.07 3.69 -4.52
C TYR A 111 -3.38 2.48 -5.43
N LEU A 112 -2.84 2.45 -6.66
CA LEU A 112 -2.98 1.33 -7.60
C LEU A 112 -1.86 0.28 -7.48
N GLY A 113 -0.79 0.57 -6.72
CA GLY A 113 0.39 -0.27 -6.61
C GLY A 113 1.13 -0.47 -7.94
N ASP A 114 1.95 -1.51 -8.02
CA ASP A 114 2.73 -1.83 -9.23
C ASP A 114 1.90 -2.46 -10.36
N ARG A 115 0.58 -2.62 -10.16
CA ARG A 115 -0.34 -3.27 -11.11
C ARG A 115 -0.40 -2.61 -12.49
N MET A 116 0.11 -1.37 -12.61
CA MET A 116 0.18 -0.58 -13.84
C MET A 116 1.62 -0.36 -14.35
N ALA A 117 2.65 -0.90 -13.68
CA ALA A 117 4.06 -0.62 -14.00
C ALA A 117 4.48 -1.09 -15.41
N ASP A 118 4.04 -2.29 -15.81
CA ASP A 118 4.32 -2.88 -17.13
C ASP A 118 3.22 -2.58 -18.18
N VAL A 119 2.18 -1.82 -17.84
CA VAL A 119 1.07 -1.53 -18.76
C VAL A 119 1.49 -0.46 -19.78
N PRO A 120 1.46 -0.74 -21.09
CA PRO A 120 1.88 0.22 -22.10
C PRO A 120 0.89 1.37 -22.24
N SER A 121 1.43 2.59 -22.35
CA SER A 121 0.67 3.79 -22.68
C SER A 121 0.02 3.67 -24.06
N VAL A 122 -1.27 4.01 -24.14
CA VAL A 122 -1.97 4.29 -25.41
C VAL A 122 -2.15 5.79 -25.65
N GLY A 123 -1.27 6.64 -25.13
CA GLY A 123 -1.34 8.10 -25.24
C GLY A 123 -2.27 8.75 -24.21
N SER A 124 -2.47 10.07 -24.31
CA SER A 124 -3.20 10.82 -23.28
C SER A 124 -4.71 10.53 -23.28
N GLU A 125 -5.37 10.72 -22.12
CA GLU A 125 -6.84 10.59 -22.01
C GLU A 125 -7.61 11.49 -23.00
N THR A 126 -7.04 12.63 -23.36
CA THR A 126 -7.61 13.59 -24.32
C THR A 126 -7.26 13.32 -25.77
N GLU A 127 -6.22 12.53 -26.04
CA GLU A 127 -5.75 12.18 -27.39
C GLU A 127 -5.11 10.77 -27.38
N PRO A 128 -5.92 9.69 -27.40
CA PRO A 128 -5.41 8.32 -27.45
C PRO A 128 -4.83 7.97 -28.82
N ASN A 129 -3.72 7.23 -28.82
CA ASN A 129 -3.02 6.80 -30.02
C ASN A 129 -3.64 5.52 -30.60
N LEU A 130 -4.46 5.68 -31.65
CA LEU A 130 -5.10 4.58 -32.36
C LEU A 130 -4.11 3.55 -32.95
N GLU A 131 -2.91 3.94 -33.37
CA GLU A 131 -1.91 2.99 -33.89
C GLU A 131 -1.40 2.06 -32.78
N THR A 132 -1.18 2.58 -31.57
CA THR A 132 -0.83 1.76 -30.40
C THR A 132 -1.99 0.84 -30.00
N ILE A 133 -3.23 1.34 -30.00
CA ILE A 133 -4.41 0.54 -29.65
C ILE A 133 -4.59 -0.62 -30.65
N VAL A 134 -4.38 -0.41 -31.96
CA VAL A 134 -4.34 -1.49 -32.96
C VAL A 134 -3.22 -2.48 -32.68
N ALA A 135 -2.01 -2.01 -32.35
CA ALA A 135 -0.85 -2.86 -32.09
C ALA A 135 -0.99 -3.76 -30.85
N LEU A 136 -1.92 -3.44 -29.95
CA LEU A 136 -2.22 -4.24 -28.75
C LEU A 136 -3.25 -5.35 -28.98
N ASP A 137 -3.90 -5.43 -30.15
CA ASP A 137 -4.90 -6.46 -30.48
C ASP A 137 -5.96 -6.67 -29.36
N PRO A 138 -6.74 -5.62 -28.99
CA PRO A 138 -7.68 -5.68 -27.87
C PRO A 138 -8.97 -6.44 -28.21
N ASP A 139 -9.60 -7.04 -27.20
CA ASP A 139 -10.92 -7.68 -27.32
C ASP A 139 -12.06 -6.85 -26.68
N LEU A 140 -11.72 -5.77 -25.97
CA LEU A 140 -12.63 -4.78 -25.43
C LEU A 140 -11.92 -3.43 -25.25
N ILE A 141 -12.58 -2.33 -25.62
CA ILE A 141 -12.13 -0.95 -25.38
C ILE A 141 -13.16 -0.24 -24.50
N LEU A 142 -12.71 0.33 -23.38
CA LEU A 142 -13.54 1.08 -22.43
C LEU A 142 -13.18 2.57 -22.44
N GLY A 143 -14.16 3.45 -22.58
CA GLY A 143 -13.94 4.90 -22.65
C GLY A 143 -15.18 5.73 -22.29
N SER A 144 -15.25 6.99 -22.73
CA SER A 144 -16.43 7.84 -22.52
C SER A 144 -16.73 8.75 -23.71
N ARG A 145 -18.01 9.02 -23.99
CA ARG A 145 -18.48 10.00 -24.98
C ARG A 145 -17.79 11.35 -24.78
N LEU A 146 -17.84 11.88 -23.55
CA LEU A 146 -17.26 13.17 -23.17
C LEU A 146 -15.81 13.39 -23.65
N ARG A 147 -15.00 12.34 -23.71
CA ARG A 147 -13.60 12.39 -24.17
C ARG A 147 -13.42 11.95 -25.62
N HIS A 148 -14.15 10.94 -26.07
CA HIS A 148 -13.78 10.13 -27.24
C HIS A 148 -14.86 10.02 -28.32
N GLU A 149 -15.98 10.74 -28.23
CA GLU A 149 -17.09 10.65 -29.20
C GLU A 149 -16.62 10.78 -30.67
N ALA A 150 -15.74 11.73 -30.95
CA ALA A 150 -15.20 11.97 -32.30
C ALA A 150 -14.31 10.83 -32.86
N ILE A 151 -13.90 9.87 -32.03
CA ILE A 151 -13.09 8.70 -32.42
C ILE A 151 -13.81 7.36 -32.17
N TYR A 152 -15.07 7.37 -31.72
CA TYR A 152 -15.83 6.14 -31.41
C TYR A 152 -15.89 5.15 -32.58
N ASP A 153 -16.21 5.62 -33.79
CA ASP A 153 -16.30 4.76 -34.99
C ASP A 153 -14.93 4.15 -35.35
N GLN A 154 -13.84 4.86 -35.05
CA GLN A 154 -12.47 4.39 -35.32
C GLN A 154 -12.07 3.32 -34.31
N LEU A 155 -12.36 3.51 -33.03
CA LEU A 155 -12.13 2.51 -31.97
C LEU A 155 -13.00 1.26 -32.16
N SER A 156 -14.27 1.44 -32.55
CA SER A 156 -15.21 0.36 -32.84
C SER A 156 -14.82 -0.48 -34.07
N ALA A 157 -13.98 0.05 -34.95
CA ALA A 157 -13.38 -0.67 -36.06
C ALA A 157 -12.13 -1.47 -35.67
N ILE A 158 -11.57 -1.24 -34.47
CA ILE A 158 -10.49 -2.04 -33.89
C ILE A 158 -11.08 -3.20 -33.08
N ALA A 159 -11.96 -2.89 -32.12
CA ALA A 159 -12.50 -3.86 -31.17
C ALA A 159 -13.86 -3.42 -30.60
N PRO A 160 -14.64 -4.33 -29.97
CA PRO A 160 -15.84 -3.98 -29.22
C PRO A 160 -15.58 -2.80 -28.27
N THR A 161 -16.25 -1.67 -28.51
CA THR A 161 -16.04 -0.43 -27.76
C THR A 161 -17.29 -0.09 -26.95
N VAL A 162 -17.13 0.21 -25.66
CA VAL A 162 -18.22 0.56 -24.73
C VAL A 162 -17.89 1.88 -24.03
N PHE A 163 -18.77 2.87 -24.18
CA PHE A 163 -18.56 4.23 -23.65
C PHE A 163 -19.55 4.60 -22.54
N ALA A 164 -19.00 5.05 -21.41
CA ALA A 164 -19.72 5.88 -20.46
C ALA A 164 -20.19 7.20 -21.09
N GLU A 165 -21.26 7.81 -20.56
CA GLU A 165 -21.72 9.12 -21.04
C GLU A 165 -20.73 10.23 -20.69
N THR A 166 -20.20 10.19 -19.46
CA THR A 166 -19.42 11.28 -18.84
C THR A 166 -18.44 10.73 -17.80
N ILE A 167 -17.74 11.62 -17.08
CA ILE A 167 -16.81 11.28 -16.00
C ILE A 167 -17.13 12.08 -14.72
N GLY A 168 -16.46 11.74 -13.61
CA GLY A 168 -16.55 12.51 -12.38
C GLY A 168 -17.68 12.01 -11.48
N LYS A 169 -18.81 12.73 -11.41
CA LYS A 169 -19.89 12.42 -10.46
C LYS A 169 -20.66 11.13 -10.76
N ALA A 170 -20.60 10.63 -12.00
CA ALA A 170 -21.27 9.41 -12.47
C ALA A 170 -20.37 8.16 -12.37
N TRP A 171 -19.45 8.12 -11.41
CA TRP A 171 -18.42 7.08 -11.34
C TRP A 171 -19.00 5.69 -11.01
N LYS A 172 -20.12 5.62 -10.26
CA LYS A 172 -20.80 4.36 -9.92
C LYS A 172 -21.53 3.78 -11.13
N GLU A 173 -22.24 4.62 -11.88
CA GLU A 173 -22.93 4.25 -13.11
C GLU A 173 -21.93 3.78 -14.18
N ASN A 174 -20.80 4.48 -14.28
CA ASN A 174 -19.68 4.07 -15.13
C ASN A 174 -19.09 2.73 -14.68
N PHE A 175 -18.86 2.53 -13.38
CA PHE A 175 -18.35 1.28 -12.82
C PHE A 175 -19.30 0.10 -13.09
N GLN A 176 -20.61 0.29 -12.95
CA GLN A 176 -21.63 -0.70 -13.30
C GLN A 176 -21.60 -1.05 -14.79
N LEU A 177 -21.48 -0.05 -15.68
CA LEU A 177 -21.37 -0.26 -17.12
C LEU A 177 -20.09 -1.05 -17.48
N TYR A 178 -18.96 -0.73 -16.85
CA TYR A 178 -17.71 -1.45 -17.08
C TYR A 178 -17.78 -2.88 -16.52
N ALA A 179 -18.37 -3.09 -15.34
CA ALA A 179 -18.64 -4.43 -14.81
C ALA A 179 -19.55 -5.26 -15.74
N GLN A 180 -20.53 -4.63 -16.39
CA GLN A 180 -21.37 -5.27 -17.41
C GLN A 180 -20.58 -5.63 -18.69
N ALA A 181 -19.72 -4.73 -19.15
CA ALA A 181 -18.86 -4.94 -20.31
C ALA A 181 -17.80 -6.04 -20.10
N LEU A 182 -17.36 -6.24 -18.86
CA LEU A 182 -16.38 -7.24 -18.45
C LEU A 182 -17.00 -8.59 -18.04
N CYS A 183 -18.35 -8.68 -18.00
CA CYS A 183 -19.09 -9.79 -17.40
C CYS A 183 -18.61 -10.10 -15.97
N ARG A 184 -18.69 -9.08 -15.12
CA ARG A 184 -18.35 -9.09 -13.68
C ARG A 184 -19.42 -8.39 -12.85
N GLU A 185 -20.69 -8.40 -13.27
CA GLU A 185 -21.75 -7.65 -12.58
C GLU A 185 -21.96 -8.08 -11.12
N GLU A 186 -21.73 -9.35 -10.79
CA GLU A 186 -21.81 -9.88 -9.42
C GLU A 186 -20.73 -9.27 -8.52
N GLN A 187 -19.46 -9.39 -8.90
CA GLN A 187 -18.32 -8.74 -8.24
C GLN A 187 -18.47 -7.20 -8.20
N GLY A 188 -19.02 -6.59 -9.24
CA GLY A 188 -19.32 -5.16 -9.27
C GLY A 188 -20.43 -4.76 -8.28
N GLN A 189 -21.44 -5.61 -8.07
CA GLN A 189 -22.47 -5.42 -7.05
C GLN A 189 -21.92 -5.63 -5.64
N GLU A 190 -21.04 -6.61 -5.43
CA GLU A 190 -20.35 -6.82 -4.15
C GLU A 190 -19.50 -5.59 -3.75
N LEU A 191 -18.69 -5.08 -4.68
CA LEU A 191 -17.85 -3.90 -4.43
C LEU A 191 -18.66 -2.63 -4.18
N LEU A 192 -19.82 -2.46 -4.83
CA LEU A 192 -20.73 -1.35 -4.55
C LEU A 192 -21.53 -1.52 -3.25
N ALA A 193 -21.90 -2.75 -2.88
CA ALA A 193 -22.53 -3.03 -1.59
C ALA A 193 -21.55 -2.79 -0.42
N ALA A 194 -20.27 -3.12 -0.59
CA ALA A 194 -19.21 -2.77 0.35
C ALA A 194 -19.06 -1.23 0.47
N TRP A 195 -19.04 -0.50 -0.66
CA TRP A 195 -19.05 0.96 -0.64
C TRP A 195 -20.24 1.54 0.12
N GLU A 196 -21.46 1.06 -0.15
CA GLU A 196 -22.68 1.52 0.54
C GLU A 196 -22.66 1.18 2.04
N ALA A 197 -22.09 0.05 2.44
CA ALA A 197 -21.89 -0.32 3.84
C ALA A 197 -20.88 0.61 4.56
N ARG A 198 -19.72 0.89 3.94
CA ARG A 198 -18.73 1.83 4.50
C ARG A 198 -19.29 3.26 4.60
N ILE A 199 -20.08 3.70 3.63
CA ILE A 199 -20.77 4.99 3.69
C ILE A 199 -21.79 5.03 4.85
N ALA A 200 -22.54 3.95 5.08
CA ALA A 200 -23.48 3.85 6.20
C ALA A 200 -22.78 3.85 7.57
N ASP A 201 -21.65 3.15 7.72
CA ASP A 201 -20.82 3.19 8.94
C ASP A 201 -20.26 4.59 9.19
N PHE A 202 -19.64 5.22 8.17
CA PHE A 202 -19.11 6.58 8.29
C PHE A 202 -20.19 7.59 8.71
N GLN A 203 -21.37 7.55 8.08
CA GLN A 203 -22.51 8.39 8.48
C GLN A 203 -22.95 8.11 9.93
N GLY A 204 -23.01 6.85 10.34
CA GLY A 204 -23.37 6.42 11.69
C GLY A 204 -22.39 6.90 12.76
N LYS A 205 -21.08 6.72 12.54
CA LYS A 205 -20.01 7.20 13.42
C LYS A 205 -19.94 8.73 13.47
N MET A 206 -20.27 9.41 12.38
CA MET A 206 -20.27 10.88 12.33
C MET A 206 -21.44 11.51 13.10
N GLY A 207 -22.67 11.01 12.92
CA GLY A 207 -23.86 11.53 13.58
C GLY A 207 -24.06 13.04 13.30
N GLU A 208 -24.18 13.86 14.35
CA GLU A 208 -24.34 15.31 14.19
C GLU A 208 -23.15 15.99 13.49
N ARG A 209 -21.96 15.37 13.46
CA ARG A 209 -20.77 15.91 12.77
C ARG A 209 -20.92 15.96 11.24
N LEU A 210 -21.94 15.30 10.66
CA LEU A 210 -22.31 15.46 9.25
C LEU A 210 -22.73 16.90 8.89
N GLN A 211 -23.07 17.73 9.89
CA GLN A 211 -23.34 19.16 9.70
C GLN A 211 -22.08 20.01 9.46
N THR A 212 -20.86 19.44 9.63
CA THR A 212 -19.59 20.13 9.34
C THR A 212 -19.52 20.54 7.87
N ARG A 213 -19.33 21.83 7.59
CA ARG A 213 -19.30 22.38 6.23
C ARG A 213 -17.90 22.24 5.62
N VAL A 214 -17.72 21.21 4.80
CA VAL A 214 -16.46 20.88 4.13
C VAL A 214 -16.27 21.73 2.88
N SER A 215 -15.21 22.52 2.87
CA SER A 215 -14.72 23.26 1.69
C SER A 215 -13.73 22.40 0.89
N LEU A 216 -13.85 22.42 -0.45
CA LEU A 216 -12.94 21.71 -1.35
C LEU A 216 -12.26 22.68 -2.32
N VAL A 217 -10.94 22.81 -2.22
CA VAL A 217 -10.13 23.69 -3.07
C VAL A 217 -9.09 22.87 -3.85
N ARG A 218 -8.70 23.35 -5.04
CA ARG A 218 -7.57 22.81 -5.81
C ARG A 218 -6.74 23.94 -6.39
N PHE A 219 -5.44 23.91 -6.10
CA PHE A 219 -4.46 24.84 -6.64
C PHE A 219 -3.76 24.22 -7.85
N ARG A 220 -3.73 24.93 -8.97
CA ARG A 220 -3.05 24.52 -10.21
C ARG A 220 -2.20 25.67 -10.74
N ALA A 221 -1.27 25.36 -11.63
CA ALA A 221 -0.44 26.36 -12.33
C ALA A 221 -1.26 27.38 -13.13
N ASP A 222 -2.37 26.94 -13.74
CA ASP A 222 -3.25 27.72 -14.60
C ASP A 222 -4.35 28.47 -13.84
N GLU A 223 -4.89 27.90 -12.76
CA GLU A 223 -6.01 28.47 -12.00
C GLU A 223 -6.20 27.87 -10.59
N VAL A 224 -7.05 28.51 -9.78
CA VAL A 224 -7.52 27.97 -8.50
C VAL A 224 -9.02 27.70 -8.58
N ARG A 225 -9.43 26.50 -8.16
CA ARG A 225 -10.79 25.98 -8.29
C ARG A 225 -11.39 25.60 -6.94
N ILE A 226 -12.68 25.82 -6.76
CA ILE A 226 -13.53 25.10 -5.79
C ILE A 226 -14.22 23.94 -6.52
N TYR A 227 -14.36 22.79 -5.85
CA TYR A 227 -15.09 21.63 -6.38
C TYR A 227 -16.53 21.58 -5.82
N THR A 228 -17.49 21.99 -6.65
CA THR A 228 -18.92 22.02 -6.34
C THR A 228 -19.58 20.66 -6.55
N THR A 229 -19.30 19.99 -7.68
CA THR A 229 -19.76 18.62 -7.95
C THR A 229 -18.57 17.73 -8.35
N GLY A 230 -18.62 17.07 -9.52
CA GLY A 230 -17.59 16.14 -9.97
C GLY A 230 -17.39 14.94 -9.03
N PHE A 231 -16.24 14.28 -9.14
CA PHE A 231 -15.91 13.10 -8.35
C PHE A 231 -15.88 13.38 -6.83
N PRO A 232 -15.03 14.27 -6.29
CA PRO A 232 -14.97 14.46 -4.84
C PRO A 232 -16.25 15.06 -4.26
N GLY A 233 -16.97 15.89 -5.03
CA GLY A 233 -18.28 16.37 -4.62
C GLY A 233 -19.30 15.23 -4.47
N SER A 234 -19.28 14.22 -5.36
CA SER A 234 -20.16 13.05 -5.22
C SER A 234 -19.81 12.20 -4.00
N VAL A 235 -18.51 11.96 -3.73
CA VAL A 235 -18.06 11.22 -2.55
C VAL A 235 -18.45 11.94 -1.24
N LEU A 236 -18.23 13.25 -1.12
CA LEU A 236 -18.68 14.01 0.07
C LEU A 236 -20.21 13.98 0.24
N ARG A 237 -20.96 14.04 -0.86
CA ARG A 237 -22.43 14.00 -0.85
C ARG A 237 -22.96 12.64 -0.39
N GLU A 238 -22.32 11.54 -0.81
CA GLU A 238 -22.63 10.20 -0.32
C GLU A 238 -22.21 10.00 1.14
N ALA A 239 -21.05 10.52 1.55
CA ALA A 239 -20.60 10.53 2.94
C ALA A 239 -21.49 11.39 3.87
N GLY A 240 -22.51 12.07 3.35
CA GLY A 240 -23.46 12.89 4.09
C GLY A 240 -22.91 14.24 4.58
N LEU A 241 -21.72 14.63 4.12
CA LEU A 241 -21.01 15.81 4.60
C LEU A 241 -21.58 17.10 4.01
N SER A 242 -21.86 18.06 4.88
CA SER A 242 -22.37 19.38 4.51
C SER A 242 -21.33 20.20 3.75
N ARG A 243 -21.79 21.16 2.93
CA ARG A 243 -20.92 22.09 2.17
C ARG A 243 -21.20 23.55 2.58
N PRO A 244 -20.22 24.46 2.51
CA PRO A 244 -20.46 25.90 2.70
C PRO A 244 -21.47 26.44 1.68
N GLU A 245 -22.23 27.48 2.04
CA GLU A 245 -23.26 28.10 1.17
C GLU A 245 -22.69 28.52 -0.19
N SER A 246 -21.44 29.01 -0.23
CA SER A 246 -20.68 29.35 -1.43
C SER A 246 -20.33 28.16 -2.35
N GLN A 247 -20.58 26.93 -1.91
CA GLN A 247 -20.22 25.68 -2.59
C GLN A 247 -21.40 24.70 -2.71
N GLN A 248 -22.57 25.05 -2.18
CA GLN A 248 -23.82 24.33 -2.40
C GLN A 248 -24.35 24.61 -3.82
N VAL A 249 -25.11 23.65 -4.36
CA VAL A 249 -25.74 23.78 -5.69
C VAL A 249 -27.17 23.23 -5.65
N ASP A 250 -28.14 24.02 -6.12
CA ASP A 250 -29.56 23.64 -6.12
C ASP A 250 -29.86 22.53 -7.14
N ASP A 251 -29.35 22.70 -8.37
CA ASP A 251 -29.46 21.73 -9.46
C ASP A 251 -28.18 20.89 -9.54
N TRP A 252 -28.12 19.82 -8.75
CA TRP A 252 -26.99 18.90 -8.74
C TRP A 252 -26.69 18.28 -10.12
N GLU A 253 -27.69 18.14 -10.99
CA GLU A 253 -27.51 17.48 -12.29
C GLU A 253 -26.89 18.39 -13.34
N ASN A 254 -27.30 19.66 -13.40
CA ASN A 254 -26.78 20.62 -14.37
C ASN A 254 -25.69 21.55 -13.83
N ALA A 255 -25.40 21.52 -12.52
CA ALA A 255 -24.35 22.34 -11.91
C ALA A 255 -22.94 22.00 -12.44
N PRO A 256 -22.05 23.02 -12.60
CA PRO A 256 -20.67 22.79 -12.98
C PRO A 256 -19.93 21.95 -11.94
N GLN A 257 -18.91 21.21 -12.40
CA GLN A 257 -18.06 20.42 -11.51
C GLN A 257 -17.14 21.30 -10.65
N VAL A 258 -16.71 22.44 -11.19
CA VAL A 258 -15.76 23.36 -10.57
C VAL A 258 -16.17 24.82 -10.75
N MET A 259 -15.78 25.65 -9.79
CA MET A 259 -15.82 27.12 -9.86
C MET A 259 -14.39 27.66 -9.83
N THR A 260 -13.94 28.25 -10.93
CA THR A 260 -12.67 28.98 -11.01
C THR A 260 -12.76 30.31 -10.24
N LEU A 261 -11.69 30.73 -9.58
CA LEU A 261 -11.67 31.87 -8.67
C LEU A 261 -10.66 32.97 -9.08
N SER A 262 -11.00 34.22 -8.74
CA SER A 262 -10.02 35.30 -8.52
C SER A 262 -9.68 35.44 -7.03
N LYS A 263 -8.61 36.18 -6.68
CA LYS A 263 -8.18 36.33 -5.28
C LYS A 263 -9.20 37.05 -4.41
N GLU A 264 -10.01 37.92 -5.00
CA GLU A 264 -11.14 38.60 -4.37
C GLU A 264 -12.23 37.61 -3.92
N GLN A 265 -12.28 36.42 -4.53
CA GLN A 265 -13.20 35.34 -4.21
C GLN A 265 -12.64 34.31 -3.21
N ILE A 266 -11.46 34.54 -2.62
CA ILE A 266 -10.93 33.72 -1.51
C ILE A 266 -11.97 33.50 -0.38
N PRO A 267 -12.81 34.47 0.01
CA PRO A 267 -13.90 34.25 0.97
C PRO A 267 -14.90 33.13 0.61
N LEU A 268 -14.99 32.69 -0.65
CA LEU A 268 -15.83 31.54 -1.04
C LEU A 268 -15.23 30.18 -0.62
N MET A 269 -13.94 30.16 -0.26
CA MET A 269 -13.21 28.99 0.24
C MET A 269 -13.47 28.69 1.72
N ASP A 270 -14.12 29.58 2.47
CA ASP A 270 -14.33 29.38 3.90
C ASP A 270 -15.27 28.19 4.20
N GLY A 271 -15.21 27.67 5.42
CA GLY A 271 -15.99 26.53 5.87
C GLY A 271 -15.79 26.26 7.36
N ASP A 272 -16.11 25.04 7.77
CA ASP A 272 -15.70 24.52 9.09
C ASP A 272 -14.41 23.69 8.97
N ILE A 273 -14.20 23.03 7.82
CA ILE A 273 -12.96 22.35 7.43
C ILE A 273 -12.68 22.65 5.95
N LEU A 274 -11.41 22.81 5.55
CA LEU A 274 -10.99 23.03 4.16
C LEU A 274 -9.96 21.97 3.76
N PHE A 275 -10.35 21.08 2.84
CA PHE A 275 -9.42 20.15 2.17
C PHE A 275 -8.93 20.76 0.86
N TYR A 276 -7.61 20.75 0.64
CA TYR A 276 -7.02 21.27 -0.59
C TYR A 276 -6.09 20.30 -1.32
N MET A 277 -6.27 20.23 -2.64
CA MET A 277 -5.41 19.52 -3.59
C MET A 277 -4.41 20.49 -4.24
N VAL A 278 -3.25 19.99 -4.68
CA VAL A 278 -2.23 20.76 -5.40
C VAL A 278 -1.75 19.97 -6.62
N SER A 279 -1.83 20.58 -7.81
CA SER A 279 -1.40 19.98 -9.08
C SER A 279 0.04 20.33 -9.44
N ASP A 280 1.01 19.69 -8.78
CA ASP A 280 2.45 19.86 -9.08
C ASP A 280 2.93 18.90 -10.17
N TRP A 281 2.29 18.96 -11.34
CA TRP A 281 2.61 18.12 -12.49
C TRP A 281 3.91 18.53 -13.19
N GLU A 282 4.22 19.83 -13.21
CA GLU A 282 5.48 20.39 -13.74
C GLU A 282 6.00 21.50 -12.81
N ASN A 283 7.33 21.55 -12.62
CA ASN A 283 8.11 22.61 -11.97
C ASN A 283 7.60 23.13 -10.59
N ASN A 284 6.79 22.36 -9.87
CA ASN A 284 6.11 22.74 -8.63
C ASN A 284 5.27 24.03 -8.77
N GLU A 285 4.63 24.24 -9.92
CA GLU A 285 3.85 25.45 -10.21
C GLU A 285 2.52 25.51 -9.44
N GLY A 286 1.90 24.37 -9.10
CA GLY A 286 0.73 24.30 -8.24
C GLY A 286 1.03 24.77 -6.81
N SER A 287 2.16 24.35 -6.24
CA SER A 287 2.67 24.79 -4.93
C SER A 287 3.03 26.27 -4.91
N GLN A 288 3.53 26.82 -6.01
CA GLN A 288 3.77 28.27 -6.12
C GLN A 288 2.47 29.07 -6.05
N ILE A 289 1.43 28.62 -6.76
CA ILE A 289 0.09 29.22 -6.71
C ILE A 289 -0.56 29.01 -5.33
N GLN A 290 -0.41 27.84 -4.71
CA GLN A 290 -0.88 27.57 -3.34
C GLN A 290 -0.24 28.55 -2.34
N ALA A 291 1.09 28.75 -2.40
CA ALA A 291 1.80 29.68 -1.52
C ALA A 291 1.38 31.14 -1.77
N GLU A 292 1.18 31.54 -3.03
CA GLU A 292 0.72 32.88 -3.39
C GLU A 292 -0.69 33.19 -2.86
N TRP A 293 -1.60 32.21 -2.91
CA TRP A 293 -2.98 32.37 -2.46
C TRP A 293 -3.13 32.27 -0.95
N THR A 294 -2.44 31.34 -0.29
CA THR A 294 -2.47 31.20 1.18
C THR A 294 -1.71 32.34 1.89
N GLY A 295 -0.72 32.92 1.22
CA GLY A 295 -0.06 34.17 1.64
C GLY A 295 -0.90 35.44 1.45
N HIS A 296 -2.05 35.38 0.78
CA HIS A 296 -2.87 36.56 0.48
C HIS A 296 -3.64 37.06 1.72
N PRO A 297 -3.76 38.38 1.97
CA PRO A 297 -4.44 38.89 3.17
C PRO A 297 -5.89 38.42 3.37
N LEU A 298 -6.62 38.12 2.29
CA LEU A 298 -7.99 37.57 2.39
C LEU A 298 -8.02 36.13 2.92
N TRP A 299 -6.98 35.32 2.69
CA TRP A 299 -6.89 33.96 3.24
C TRP A 299 -6.82 33.99 4.77
N GLN A 300 -6.10 34.96 5.32
CA GLN A 300 -5.99 35.21 6.76
C GLN A 300 -7.31 35.72 7.40
N THR A 301 -8.32 36.06 6.59
CA THR A 301 -9.67 36.45 7.09
C THR A 301 -10.64 35.27 7.21
N LEU A 302 -10.33 34.11 6.61
CA LEU A 302 -11.18 32.92 6.64
C LEU A 302 -11.25 32.35 8.06
N GLN A 303 -12.44 31.94 8.50
CA GLN A 303 -12.65 31.32 9.80
C GLN A 303 -11.96 29.97 9.89
N VAL A 304 -12.00 29.17 8.83
CA VAL A 304 -11.33 27.86 8.76
C VAL A 304 -9.80 27.96 8.94
N VAL A 305 -9.19 29.04 8.43
CA VAL A 305 -7.75 29.34 8.60
C VAL A 305 -7.44 29.79 10.03
N GLN A 306 -8.28 30.65 10.60
CA GLN A 306 -8.14 31.13 12.00
C GLN A 306 -8.34 30.02 13.04
N GLN A 307 -9.07 28.95 12.68
CA GLN A 307 -9.26 27.74 13.48
C GLN A 307 -8.20 26.65 13.24
N GLY A 308 -7.33 26.81 12.23
CA GLY A 308 -6.32 25.82 11.86
C GLY A 308 -6.88 24.57 11.15
N ALA A 309 -8.14 24.58 10.74
CA ALA A 309 -8.87 23.43 10.20
C ALA A 309 -8.66 23.25 8.67
N VAL A 310 -7.42 23.43 8.21
CA VAL A 310 -7.05 23.41 6.79
C VAL A 310 -6.01 22.34 6.52
N TYR A 311 -6.34 21.40 5.64
CA TYR A 311 -5.56 20.17 5.44
C TYR A 311 -5.27 19.90 3.96
N PRO A 312 -4.02 19.56 3.59
CA PRO A 312 -3.72 19.04 2.27
C PRO A 312 -4.31 17.63 2.10
N VAL A 313 -4.70 17.27 0.88
CA VAL A 313 -5.20 15.93 0.53
C VAL A 313 -4.59 15.45 -0.79
N ASN A 314 -4.44 14.13 -0.95
CA ASN A 314 -3.80 13.57 -2.16
C ASN A 314 -4.70 13.73 -3.39
N GLU A 315 -4.27 14.55 -4.34
CA GLU A 315 -4.97 14.83 -5.60
C GLU A 315 -5.23 13.56 -6.44
N GLU A 316 -4.36 12.55 -6.33
CA GLU A 316 -4.47 11.28 -7.06
C GLU A 316 -5.84 10.62 -6.84
N HIS A 317 -6.19 10.29 -5.59
CA HIS A 317 -7.47 9.66 -5.27
C HIS A 317 -8.59 10.65 -4.94
N TRP A 318 -8.31 11.89 -4.54
CA TRP A 318 -9.38 12.90 -4.36
C TRP A 318 -9.92 13.47 -5.68
N ASN A 319 -9.21 13.33 -6.81
CA ASN A 319 -9.73 13.82 -8.09
C ASN A 319 -9.29 13.05 -9.35
N LEU A 320 -8.05 12.57 -9.46
CA LEU A 320 -7.53 12.08 -10.75
C LEU A 320 -8.02 10.68 -11.10
N GLY A 321 -7.98 9.74 -10.15
CA GLY A 321 -8.37 8.34 -10.34
C GLY A 321 -9.83 8.18 -10.77
N GLY A 322 -10.76 8.85 -10.08
CA GLY A 322 -12.16 8.99 -10.52
C GLY A 322 -12.97 7.70 -10.61
N GLY A 323 -12.56 6.64 -9.91
CA GLY A 323 -13.23 5.33 -9.85
C GLY A 323 -13.45 4.82 -8.42
N ILE A 324 -13.77 3.54 -8.28
CA ILE A 324 -14.18 2.92 -7.01
C ILE A 324 -13.03 2.72 -6.02
N LEU A 325 -11.82 2.45 -6.50
CA LEU A 325 -10.63 2.35 -5.64
C LEU A 325 -10.23 3.73 -5.13
N ALA A 326 -10.22 4.74 -6.01
CA ALA A 326 -10.07 6.15 -5.62
C ALA A 326 -11.14 6.60 -4.59
N ALA A 327 -12.40 6.18 -4.78
CA ALA A 327 -13.51 6.56 -3.90
C ALA A 327 -13.31 5.99 -2.49
N ASN A 328 -12.91 4.72 -2.40
CA ASN A 328 -12.54 4.09 -1.14
C ASN A 328 -11.37 4.81 -0.47
N ARG A 329 -10.30 5.16 -1.19
CA ARG A 329 -9.18 5.94 -0.62
C ARG A 329 -9.57 7.33 -0.15
N MET A 330 -10.47 8.01 -0.86
CA MET A 330 -11.01 9.29 -0.40
C MET A 330 -11.86 9.12 0.86
N LEU A 331 -12.61 8.02 0.98
CA LEU A 331 -13.33 7.68 2.22
C LEU A 331 -12.37 7.32 3.36
N ASP A 332 -11.28 6.58 3.10
CA ASP A 332 -10.23 6.26 4.09
C ASP A 332 -9.68 7.54 4.74
N ASP A 333 -9.40 8.58 3.95
CA ASP A 333 -8.99 9.89 4.45
C ASP A 333 -10.07 10.57 5.30
N LEU A 334 -11.36 10.43 4.95
CA LEU A 334 -12.46 11.00 5.74
C LEU A 334 -12.57 10.32 7.12
N TYR A 335 -12.41 8.99 7.21
CA TYR A 335 -12.28 8.29 8.49
C TYR A 335 -11.14 8.89 9.32
N ARG A 336 -9.94 8.98 8.73
CA ARG A 336 -8.73 9.49 9.39
C ARG A 336 -8.88 10.95 9.87
N PHE A 337 -9.47 11.83 9.05
CA PHE A 337 -9.63 13.26 9.39
C PHE A 337 -10.74 13.53 10.41
N PHE A 338 -11.84 12.77 10.40
CA PHE A 338 -13.01 13.07 11.24
C PHE A 338 -13.15 12.19 12.49
N LEU A 339 -12.65 10.96 12.45
CA LEU A 339 -12.84 9.95 13.48
C LEU A 339 -11.54 9.64 14.24
N GLY A 340 -10.38 9.90 13.64
CA GLY A 340 -9.07 9.53 14.20
C GLY A 340 -8.72 8.05 13.99
N GLU A 341 -9.63 7.28 13.39
CA GLU A 341 -9.42 5.91 12.94
C GLU A 341 -8.54 5.94 11.66
N GLU A 342 -7.41 5.22 11.62
CA GLU A 342 -7.00 4.65 10.33
C GLU A 342 -8.13 3.70 9.89
N ALA A 343 -8.51 3.76 8.61
CA ALA A 343 -9.79 3.23 8.16
C ALA A 343 -9.77 1.68 8.15
N THR A 344 -10.22 1.08 9.25
CA THR A 344 -10.17 -0.36 9.52
C THR A 344 -11.22 -1.17 8.73
N GLU A 345 -11.04 -1.25 7.42
CA GLU A 345 -11.59 -2.33 6.59
C GLU A 345 -10.60 -2.80 5.51
N PRO A 346 -10.72 -4.05 5.02
CA PRO A 346 -9.59 -4.71 4.39
C PRO A 346 -9.39 -4.28 2.94
N ALA A 347 -8.15 -3.95 2.56
CA ALA A 347 -7.77 -3.90 1.14
C ALA A 347 -8.16 -5.22 0.45
N PRO A 348 -8.66 -5.22 -0.80
CA PRO A 348 -9.00 -6.46 -1.50
C PRO A 348 -7.75 -7.34 -1.65
N ALA A 349 -7.89 -8.64 -1.43
CA ALA A 349 -6.80 -9.59 -1.59
C ALA A 349 -6.31 -9.58 -3.05
N THR A 350 -5.03 -9.25 -3.27
CA THR A 350 -4.48 -9.10 -4.63
C THR A 350 -4.01 -10.43 -5.23
N THR A 351 -3.81 -11.46 -4.40
CA THR A 351 -3.54 -12.83 -4.89
C THR A 351 -4.81 -13.53 -5.35
N ALA A 352 -4.82 -14.05 -6.57
CA ALA A 352 -5.84 -15.00 -7.01
C ALA A 352 -5.68 -16.33 -6.25
N PHE A 353 -6.65 -16.67 -5.40
CA PHE A 353 -6.72 -17.97 -4.71
C PHE A 353 -7.09 -19.10 -5.70
N PRO A 354 -6.68 -20.35 -5.45
CA PRO A 354 -5.99 -20.86 -4.26
C PRO A 354 -4.50 -20.51 -4.21
N VAL A 355 -3.99 -20.26 -3.00
CA VAL A 355 -2.56 -20.01 -2.74
C VAL A 355 -1.95 -21.24 -2.10
N THR A 356 -0.81 -21.71 -2.60
CA THR A 356 -0.05 -22.83 -2.01
C THR A 356 1.30 -22.34 -1.52
N ILE A 357 1.59 -22.56 -0.23
CA ILE A 357 2.81 -22.09 0.44
C ILE A 357 3.62 -23.29 0.92
N GLU A 358 4.94 -23.25 0.73
CA GLU A 358 5.89 -24.26 1.20
C GLU A 358 6.43 -23.89 2.60
N HIS A 359 6.54 -24.89 3.47
CA HIS A 359 6.95 -24.73 4.87
C HIS A 359 7.64 -26.00 5.40
N LYS A 360 8.16 -25.98 6.63
CA LYS A 360 8.97 -27.06 7.26
C LYS A 360 8.34 -28.47 7.20
N PHE A 361 7.03 -28.57 7.00
CA PHE A 361 6.25 -29.82 7.03
C PHE A 361 5.60 -30.18 5.69
N GLY A 362 6.01 -29.53 4.60
CA GLY A 362 5.51 -29.77 3.24
C GLY A 362 4.89 -28.52 2.62
N THR A 363 3.65 -28.63 2.15
CA THR A 363 2.91 -27.50 1.58
C THR A 363 1.50 -27.43 2.14
N THR A 364 0.98 -26.21 2.28
CA THR A 364 -0.40 -25.92 2.65
C THR A 364 -1.04 -25.11 1.53
N THR A 365 -2.21 -25.58 1.07
CA THR A 365 -3.04 -24.88 0.08
C THR A 365 -4.22 -24.21 0.79
N ILE A 366 -4.33 -22.90 0.65
CA ILE A 366 -5.39 -22.06 1.19
C ILE A 366 -6.36 -21.77 0.04
N PRO A 367 -7.63 -22.22 0.11
CA PRO A 367 -8.52 -22.25 -1.06
C PRO A 367 -9.17 -20.91 -1.41
N GLN A 368 -9.25 -19.97 -0.46
CA GLN A 368 -9.89 -18.67 -0.56
C GLN A 368 -9.35 -17.73 0.53
N ALA A 369 -9.66 -16.44 0.46
CA ALA A 369 -9.29 -15.45 1.48
C ALA A 369 -9.83 -15.85 2.88
N PRO A 370 -8.97 -16.12 3.89
CA PRO A 370 -9.39 -16.54 5.22
C PRO A 370 -10.28 -15.50 5.92
N GLN A 371 -11.31 -15.97 6.61
CA GLN A 371 -12.28 -15.18 7.39
C GLN A 371 -12.25 -15.52 8.89
N ARG A 372 -11.60 -16.63 9.27
CA ARG A 372 -11.58 -17.20 10.62
C ARG A 372 -10.16 -17.64 10.98
N VAL A 373 -9.27 -16.65 11.08
CA VAL A 373 -7.86 -16.87 11.41
C VAL A 373 -7.67 -17.13 12.91
N VAL A 374 -6.93 -18.18 13.25
CA VAL A 374 -6.47 -18.46 14.63
C VAL A 374 -4.96 -18.48 14.66
N THR A 375 -4.34 -17.74 15.59
CA THR A 375 -2.88 -17.78 15.81
C THR A 375 -2.55 -18.70 17.00
N VAL A 376 -1.52 -19.54 16.85
CA VAL A 376 -1.12 -20.53 17.88
C VAL A 376 0.37 -20.48 18.26
N GLY A 377 1.13 -19.59 17.64
CA GLY A 377 2.49 -19.22 18.05
C GLY A 377 2.55 -17.93 18.85
N PHE A 378 3.77 -17.44 19.08
CA PHE A 378 4.05 -16.47 20.14
C PHE A 378 3.98 -14.99 19.72
N SER A 379 4.09 -14.66 18.42
CA SER A 379 4.11 -13.28 17.91
C SER A 379 3.17 -13.02 16.71
N GLU A 380 2.39 -14.02 16.32
CA GLU A 380 1.70 -14.08 15.02
C GLU A 380 0.49 -13.14 14.90
N GLN A 381 -0.05 -12.68 16.03
CA GLN A 381 -1.18 -11.74 16.06
C GLN A 381 -0.82 -10.42 15.37
N ASP A 382 0.40 -9.92 15.56
CA ASP A 382 0.82 -8.61 15.05
C ASP A 382 0.86 -8.54 13.52
N PRO A 383 1.55 -9.45 12.79
CA PRO A 383 1.49 -9.47 11.32
C PRO A 383 0.10 -9.84 10.77
N VAL A 384 -0.74 -10.55 11.52
CA VAL A 384 -2.15 -10.79 11.11
C VAL A 384 -2.97 -9.50 11.22
N LEU A 385 -2.79 -8.75 12.31
CA LEU A 385 -3.45 -7.45 12.54
C LEU A 385 -2.95 -6.34 11.60
N ALA A 386 -1.63 -6.22 11.37
CA ALA A 386 -1.01 -5.26 10.44
C ALA A 386 -1.48 -5.39 8.98
N LEU A 387 -2.10 -6.53 8.66
CA LEU A 387 -2.68 -6.85 7.37
C LEU A 387 -4.21 -6.63 7.35
N GLY A 388 -4.78 -5.99 8.37
CA GLY A 388 -6.20 -5.69 8.49
C GLY A 388 -7.08 -6.91 8.73
N VAL A 389 -6.54 -8.00 9.29
CA VAL A 389 -7.30 -9.22 9.60
C VAL A 389 -7.40 -9.40 11.11
N LYS A 390 -8.63 -9.30 11.62
CA LYS A 390 -8.95 -9.51 13.04
C LYS A 390 -9.02 -11.03 13.32
N PRO A 391 -8.09 -11.62 14.11
CA PRO A 391 -8.13 -13.04 14.42
C PRO A 391 -9.35 -13.38 15.30
N VAL A 392 -9.86 -14.61 15.22
CA VAL A 392 -10.96 -15.07 16.10
C VAL A 392 -10.44 -15.60 17.44
N ALA A 393 -9.16 -15.97 17.50
CA ALA A 393 -8.47 -16.37 18.72
C ALA A 393 -6.95 -16.15 18.60
N VAL A 394 -6.32 -15.84 19.73
CA VAL A 394 -4.90 -15.51 19.83
C VAL A 394 -4.29 -16.24 21.02
N ARG A 395 -3.06 -16.72 20.87
CA ARG A 395 -2.29 -17.31 21.97
C ARG A 395 -1.80 -16.26 22.97
N GLU A 396 -2.05 -16.48 24.25
CA GLU A 396 -1.31 -15.78 25.32
C GLU A 396 0.13 -16.30 25.36
N TRP A 397 1.11 -15.39 25.27
CA TRP A 397 2.52 -15.69 25.52
C TRP A 397 2.92 -15.20 26.92
N PHE A 398 2.91 -13.88 27.12
CA PHE A 398 3.13 -13.22 28.41
C PHE A 398 2.58 -11.79 28.38
N GLY A 399 2.53 -11.16 29.55
CA GLY A 399 2.10 -9.77 29.77
C GLY A 399 0.64 -9.61 30.16
N GLU A 400 -0.17 -10.67 30.04
CA GLU A 400 -1.61 -10.71 30.38
C GLU A 400 -2.42 -9.53 29.83
N GLN A 401 -1.99 -9.01 28.67
CA GLN A 401 -2.59 -7.84 28.03
C GLN A 401 -4.03 -8.12 27.57
N PRO A 402 -4.89 -7.09 27.43
CA PRO A 402 -6.24 -7.25 26.90
C PRO A 402 -6.23 -8.02 25.57
N TYR A 403 -6.94 -9.15 25.54
CA TYR A 403 -7.05 -10.04 24.39
C TYR A 403 -5.73 -10.67 23.88
N ALA A 404 -4.67 -10.69 24.70
CA ALA A 404 -3.29 -11.07 24.32
C ALA A 404 -2.69 -10.16 23.21
N ILE A 405 -3.23 -8.95 23.07
CA ILE A 405 -2.78 -7.92 22.14
C ILE A 405 -2.09 -6.81 22.95
N TRP A 406 -0.87 -6.46 22.58
CA TRP A 406 -0.11 -5.43 23.27
C TRP A 406 -0.48 -4.01 22.80
N PRO A 407 -0.16 -2.94 23.54
CA PRO A 407 -0.64 -1.58 23.26
C PRO A 407 -0.40 -1.10 21.82
N TRP A 408 0.74 -1.45 21.22
CA TRP A 408 1.10 -1.09 19.83
C TRP A 408 0.21 -1.73 18.75
N ALA A 409 -0.63 -2.71 19.09
CA ALA A 409 -1.51 -3.44 18.18
C ALA A 409 -3.01 -3.31 18.55
N GLN A 410 -3.36 -2.52 19.57
CA GLN A 410 -4.75 -2.30 19.99
C GLN A 410 -5.56 -1.51 18.94
N ASP A 411 -4.94 -0.57 18.23
CA ASP A 411 -5.63 0.22 17.19
C ASP A 411 -6.02 -0.64 15.97
N GLU A 412 -5.13 -1.55 15.54
CA GLU A 412 -5.39 -2.53 14.47
C GLU A 412 -6.43 -3.59 14.91
N LEU A 413 -6.51 -3.91 16.20
CA LEU A 413 -7.55 -4.77 16.78
C LEU A 413 -8.92 -4.08 16.77
N GLY A 414 -8.96 -2.80 17.13
CA GLY A 414 -10.17 -1.98 17.22
C GLY A 414 -11.20 -2.57 18.19
N ASP A 415 -12.37 -2.95 17.66
CA ASP A 415 -13.50 -3.50 18.41
C ASP A 415 -13.48 -5.03 18.58
N ALA A 416 -12.48 -5.72 18.03
CA ALA A 416 -12.44 -7.19 18.05
C ALA A 416 -12.08 -7.76 19.43
N THR A 417 -12.77 -8.83 19.81
CA THR A 417 -12.56 -9.52 21.09
C THR A 417 -12.15 -10.99 20.87
N PRO A 418 -10.93 -11.29 20.39
CA PRO A 418 -10.49 -12.66 20.14
C PRO A 418 -10.48 -13.51 21.42
N GLN A 419 -10.74 -14.80 21.28
CA GLN A 419 -10.60 -15.73 22.39
C GLN A 419 -9.11 -15.92 22.73
N VAL A 420 -8.73 -15.62 23.97
CA VAL A 420 -7.35 -15.85 24.45
C VAL A 420 -7.12 -17.34 24.73
N LEU A 421 -6.24 -17.96 23.94
CA LEU A 421 -5.78 -19.33 24.07
C LEU A 421 -4.57 -19.39 25.00
N ARG A 422 -4.81 -19.56 26.30
CA ARG A 422 -3.76 -19.87 27.28
C ARG A 422 -3.29 -21.32 27.10
N MET A 423 -2.13 -21.50 26.47
CA MET A 423 -1.54 -22.80 26.15
C MET A 423 -0.07 -22.83 26.61
N PRO A 424 0.36 -23.78 27.47
CA PRO A 424 1.76 -23.88 27.92
C PRO A 424 2.76 -24.01 26.77
N PHE A 425 4.01 -23.62 27.00
CA PHE A 425 5.08 -23.79 26.00
C PHE A 425 5.23 -25.27 25.62
N GLY A 426 5.22 -25.58 24.32
CA GLY A 426 5.24 -26.96 23.84
C GLY A 426 3.91 -27.72 23.95
N GLU A 427 2.80 -27.03 24.26
CA GLU A 427 1.44 -27.60 24.26
C GLU A 427 0.50 -26.82 23.32
N LEU A 428 -0.48 -27.53 22.76
CA LEU A 428 -1.58 -27.00 21.94
C LEU A 428 -2.92 -27.62 22.34
N ASN A 429 -3.95 -26.79 22.47
CA ASN A 429 -5.31 -27.24 22.75
C ASN A 429 -6.12 -27.44 21.46
N PHE A 430 -5.92 -28.60 20.83
CA PHE A 430 -6.59 -28.98 19.58
C PHE A 430 -8.13 -28.94 19.66
N GLU A 431 -8.72 -29.27 20.81
CA GLU A 431 -10.17 -29.22 20.98
C GLU A 431 -10.70 -27.78 20.98
N ALA A 432 -9.99 -26.85 21.65
CA ALA A 432 -10.33 -25.43 21.61
C ALA A 432 -10.12 -24.81 20.22
N ILE A 433 -9.03 -25.16 19.54
CA ILE A 433 -8.75 -24.72 18.16
C ILE A 433 -9.83 -25.24 17.20
N ALA A 434 -10.24 -26.50 17.31
CA ALA A 434 -11.32 -27.06 16.48
C ALA A 434 -12.69 -26.45 16.79
N ALA A 435 -12.99 -26.16 18.06
CA ALA A 435 -14.24 -25.52 18.47
C ALA A 435 -14.42 -24.11 17.88
N LEU A 436 -13.32 -23.42 17.58
CA LEU A 436 -13.33 -22.10 16.93
C LEU A 436 -13.67 -22.15 15.43
N GLN A 437 -13.66 -23.33 14.80
CA GLN A 437 -13.91 -23.51 13.36
C GLN A 437 -13.07 -22.55 12.48
N PRO A 438 -11.73 -22.60 12.56
CA PRO A 438 -10.87 -21.78 11.70
C PRO A 438 -10.95 -22.19 10.24
N ASP A 439 -10.64 -21.24 9.34
CA ASP A 439 -10.34 -21.51 7.92
C ASP A 439 -8.86 -21.27 7.57
N LEU A 440 -8.10 -20.64 8.48
CA LEU A 440 -6.64 -20.65 8.53
C LEU A 440 -6.18 -20.75 9.99
N ILE A 441 -5.23 -21.66 10.25
CA ILE A 441 -4.43 -21.68 11.47
C ILE A 441 -3.04 -21.14 11.11
N VAL A 442 -2.57 -20.11 11.81
CA VAL A 442 -1.20 -19.61 11.70
C VAL A 442 -0.37 -20.26 12.82
N ALA A 443 0.79 -20.78 12.46
CA ALA A 443 1.75 -21.48 13.32
C ALA A 443 3.20 -21.23 12.86
N THR A 444 3.49 -20.02 12.37
CA THR A 444 4.79 -19.58 11.84
C THR A 444 5.81 -19.25 12.91
N HIS A 445 5.38 -19.08 14.16
CA HIS A 445 6.25 -18.86 15.32
C HIS A 445 5.74 -19.68 16.54
N ALA A 446 5.31 -20.92 16.28
CA ALA A 446 4.71 -21.80 17.29
C ALA A 446 5.59 -22.97 17.75
N GLY A 447 6.68 -23.28 17.05
CA GLY A 447 7.61 -24.37 17.40
C GLY A 447 7.03 -25.79 17.29
N ILE A 448 5.91 -25.96 16.57
CA ILE A 448 5.17 -27.23 16.49
C ILE A 448 6.00 -28.36 15.87
N THR A 449 5.70 -29.59 16.28
CA THR A 449 6.21 -30.81 15.63
C THR A 449 5.42 -31.18 14.37
N GLN A 450 5.96 -32.11 13.57
CA GLN A 450 5.25 -32.71 12.43
C GLN A 450 3.95 -33.42 12.86
N GLU A 451 3.91 -34.01 14.05
CA GLU A 451 2.73 -34.72 14.56
C GLU A 451 1.61 -33.73 14.92
N GLU A 452 1.95 -32.62 15.57
CA GLU A 452 1.02 -31.53 15.87
C GLU A 452 0.55 -30.80 14.61
N TYR A 453 1.46 -30.52 13.65
CA TYR A 453 1.08 -30.01 12.33
C TYR A 453 0.06 -30.93 11.64
N ASN A 454 0.28 -32.25 11.66
CA ASN A 454 -0.64 -33.22 11.08
C ASN A 454 -2.02 -33.22 11.77
N LEU A 455 -2.11 -32.80 13.04
CA LEU A 455 -3.37 -32.64 13.77
C LEU A 455 -4.04 -31.30 13.47
N LEU A 456 -3.31 -30.20 13.41
CA LEU A 456 -3.84 -28.89 12.99
C LEU A 456 -4.37 -28.94 11.55
N ALA A 457 -3.65 -29.60 10.64
CA ALA A 457 -4.05 -29.80 9.25
C ALA A 457 -5.31 -30.67 9.05
N GLN A 458 -5.77 -31.37 10.09
CA GLN A 458 -7.08 -32.04 10.09
C GLN A 458 -8.23 -31.11 10.55
N ILE A 459 -7.91 -29.97 11.15
CA ILE A 459 -8.87 -28.94 11.56
C ILE A 459 -9.06 -27.92 10.42
N ALA A 460 -7.96 -27.36 9.90
CA ALA A 460 -7.96 -26.31 8.87
C ALA A 460 -6.60 -26.24 8.14
N PRO A 461 -6.51 -25.56 6.97
CA PRO A 461 -5.24 -25.14 6.39
C PRO A 461 -4.33 -24.51 7.46
N THR A 462 -3.10 -25.00 7.59
CA THR A 462 -2.20 -24.63 8.71
C THR A 462 -0.88 -24.08 8.17
N LEU A 463 -0.70 -22.76 8.23
CA LEU A 463 0.55 -22.11 7.85
C LEU A 463 1.62 -22.30 8.93
N ALA A 464 2.46 -23.31 8.77
CA ALA A 464 3.64 -23.50 9.62
C ALA A 464 4.85 -22.66 9.14
N GLN A 465 5.88 -22.58 9.98
CA GLN A 465 7.12 -21.85 9.69
C GLN A 465 7.89 -22.38 8.46
N SER A 466 8.61 -21.49 7.79
CA SER A 466 9.52 -21.82 6.67
C SER A 466 10.61 -22.82 7.07
N ALA A 467 11.03 -23.66 6.11
CA ALA A 467 12.16 -24.60 6.28
C ALA A 467 13.55 -23.92 6.24
N ALA A 468 13.62 -22.65 5.85
CA ALA A 468 14.88 -21.93 5.63
C ALA A 468 15.56 -21.42 6.93
N TYR A 469 14.88 -21.46 8.06
CA TYR A 469 15.32 -20.92 9.34
C TYR A 469 15.19 -21.97 10.46
N PRO A 470 16.00 -21.89 11.53
CA PRO A 470 15.77 -22.68 12.73
C PRO A 470 14.47 -22.26 13.42
N ASP A 471 13.96 -23.13 14.28
CA ASP A 471 12.73 -22.91 15.04
C ASP A 471 12.87 -21.64 15.89
N PHE A 472 11.86 -20.77 15.86
CA PHE A 472 11.86 -19.42 16.47
C PHE A 472 12.87 -18.41 15.87
N GLY A 473 13.73 -18.79 14.92
CA GLY A 473 14.77 -17.92 14.36
C GLY A 473 14.40 -17.13 13.10
N MET A 474 13.17 -17.29 12.58
CA MET A 474 12.71 -16.63 11.36
C MET A 474 12.73 -15.10 11.49
N PRO A 475 13.23 -14.35 10.49
CA PRO A 475 13.09 -12.89 10.46
C PRO A 475 11.62 -12.46 10.43
N TRP A 476 11.28 -11.38 11.12
CA TRP A 476 9.90 -10.84 11.16
C TRP A 476 9.40 -10.45 9.77
N GLN A 477 10.29 -10.04 8.86
CA GLN A 477 9.98 -9.78 7.46
C GLN A 477 9.41 -11.04 6.79
N GLU A 478 10.11 -12.17 6.91
CA GLU A 478 9.65 -13.42 6.30
C GLU A 478 8.38 -13.96 6.98
N GLN A 479 8.25 -13.79 8.30
CA GLN A 479 7.01 -14.14 9.02
C GLN A 479 5.82 -13.34 8.48
N THR A 480 6.00 -12.02 8.33
CA THR A 480 4.99 -11.09 7.80
C THR A 480 4.67 -11.40 6.33
N ARG A 481 5.69 -11.72 5.52
CA ARG A 481 5.56 -12.08 4.10
C ARG A 481 4.77 -13.36 3.87
N ILE A 482 5.07 -14.46 4.58
CA ILE A 482 4.33 -15.72 4.41
C ILE A 482 2.91 -15.64 4.97
N ILE A 483 2.68 -14.86 6.04
CA ILE A 483 1.33 -14.55 6.53
C ILE A 483 0.59 -13.68 5.50
N GLY A 484 1.26 -12.69 4.90
CA GLY A 484 0.76 -11.89 3.77
C GLY A 484 0.26 -12.75 2.63
N GLN A 485 1.08 -13.67 2.13
CA GLN A 485 0.70 -14.62 1.09
C GLN A 485 -0.51 -15.48 1.51
N ALA A 486 -0.56 -15.96 2.75
CA ALA A 486 -1.65 -16.79 3.27
C ALA A 486 -2.99 -16.04 3.40
N LEU A 487 -2.95 -14.76 3.76
CA LEU A 487 -4.12 -13.89 3.84
C LEU A 487 -4.53 -13.29 2.47
N GLY A 488 -3.75 -13.54 1.41
CA GLY A 488 -3.97 -12.97 0.08
C GLY A 488 -3.51 -11.52 -0.08
N ARG A 489 -2.62 -11.06 0.81
CA ARG A 489 -2.18 -9.67 1.01
C ARG A 489 -0.67 -9.47 0.83
N PRO A 490 -0.01 -10.03 -0.22
CA PRO A 490 1.44 -9.94 -0.37
C PRO A 490 1.91 -8.48 -0.51
N GLU A 491 1.25 -7.67 -1.34
CA GLU A 491 1.59 -6.25 -1.54
C GLU A 491 1.48 -5.43 -0.23
N GLN A 492 0.48 -5.71 0.61
CA GLN A 492 0.32 -5.06 1.91
C GLN A 492 1.40 -5.51 2.90
N ALA A 493 1.85 -6.77 2.82
CA ALA A 493 2.95 -7.28 3.64
C ALA A 493 4.29 -6.65 3.24
N GLU A 494 4.63 -6.60 1.95
CA GLU A 494 5.84 -5.91 1.48
C GLU A 494 5.81 -4.42 1.87
N ALA A 495 4.68 -3.73 1.67
CA ALA A 495 4.56 -2.31 2.02
C ALA A 495 4.74 -2.03 3.53
N GLN A 496 4.21 -2.89 4.41
CA GLN A 496 4.43 -2.76 5.85
C GLN A 496 5.88 -3.14 6.24
N ILE A 497 6.51 -4.11 5.56
CA ILE A 497 7.93 -4.45 5.76
C ILE A 497 8.82 -3.26 5.37
N GLU A 498 8.66 -2.72 4.16
CA GLU A 498 9.43 -1.58 3.66
C GLU A 498 9.24 -0.33 4.55
N LYS A 499 8.02 -0.06 5.03
CA LYS A 499 7.72 1.02 5.98
C LYS A 499 8.55 0.90 7.26
N VAL A 500 8.57 -0.28 7.90
CA VAL A 500 9.29 -0.50 9.16
C VAL A 500 10.81 -0.51 8.94
N GLU A 501 11.30 -1.13 7.86
CA GLU A 501 12.74 -1.08 7.52
C GLU A 501 13.21 0.35 7.22
N ALA A 502 12.39 1.16 6.54
CA ALA A 502 12.68 2.58 6.31
C ALA A 502 12.70 3.37 7.64
N GLN A 503 11.76 3.12 8.56
CA GLN A 503 11.76 3.77 9.88
C GLN A 503 13.01 3.42 10.72
N ILE A 504 13.45 2.14 10.72
CA ILE A 504 14.69 1.72 11.40
C ILE A 504 15.91 2.40 10.75
N ALA A 505 15.98 2.39 9.42
CA ALA A 505 17.07 3.02 8.68
C ALA A 505 17.09 4.55 8.83
N GLU A 506 15.95 5.20 8.98
CA GLU A 506 15.85 6.63 9.29
C GLU A 506 16.33 6.92 10.71
N ALA A 507 15.86 6.17 11.72
CA ALA A 507 16.32 6.34 13.10
C ALA A 507 17.85 6.20 13.23
N ALA A 508 18.44 5.21 12.56
CA ALA A 508 19.90 5.05 12.50
C ALA A 508 20.63 6.25 11.85
N GLN A 509 20.02 6.88 10.84
CA GLN A 509 20.55 8.07 10.16
C GLN A 509 20.37 9.36 10.97
N GLN A 510 19.26 9.49 11.71
CA GLN A 510 19.00 10.62 12.60
C GLN A 510 19.88 10.57 13.86
N HIS A 511 20.28 9.37 14.30
CA HIS A 511 21.07 9.14 15.52
C HIS A 511 22.43 8.46 15.26
N PRO A 512 23.32 9.07 14.44
CA PRO A 512 24.62 8.48 14.10
C PRO A 512 25.59 8.37 15.30
N ILE A 513 25.22 8.89 16.46
CA ILE A 513 25.94 8.69 17.73
C ILE A 513 25.89 7.22 18.20
N LEU A 514 24.85 6.47 17.82
CA LEU A 514 24.70 5.04 18.13
C LEU A 514 25.65 4.14 17.32
N ALA A 515 26.20 4.64 16.21
CA ALA A 515 26.96 3.83 15.26
C ALA A 515 28.26 3.27 15.87
N GLY A 516 28.33 1.96 16.01
CA GLY A 516 29.48 1.24 16.60
C GLY A 516 29.51 1.23 18.13
N LYS A 517 28.53 1.83 18.81
CA LYS A 517 28.43 1.80 20.28
C LYS A 517 27.95 0.41 20.75
N THR A 518 28.58 -0.11 21.79
CA THR A 518 28.34 -1.47 22.27
C THR A 518 27.07 -1.58 23.11
N VAL A 519 26.29 -2.64 22.87
CA VAL A 519 25.04 -2.91 23.59
C VAL A 519 24.98 -4.36 24.04
N ALA A 520 24.51 -4.57 25.26
CA ALA A 520 24.21 -5.88 25.83
C ALA A 520 22.84 -5.86 26.50
N TRP A 521 22.18 -7.02 26.55
CA TRP A 521 20.92 -7.23 27.26
C TRP A 521 21.08 -8.38 28.24
N ILE A 522 20.71 -8.16 29.50
CA ILE A 522 20.67 -9.19 30.54
C ILE A 522 19.27 -9.41 31.13
N THR A 523 19.03 -10.64 31.59
CA THR A 523 17.90 -11.00 32.46
C THR A 523 18.41 -11.79 33.68
N PRO A 524 17.89 -11.60 34.90
CA PRO A 524 18.31 -12.35 36.08
C PRO A 524 18.14 -13.87 35.93
N ALA A 525 19.14 -14.63 36.38
CA ALA A 525 19.19 -16.08 36.27
C ALA A 525 18.73 -16.82 37.57
N GLY A 526 18.00 -16.14 38.45
CA GLY A 526 17.40 -16.70 39.67
C GLY A 526 18.27 -16.69 40.93
N GLU A 527 19.60 -16.63 40.79
CA GLU A 527 20.54 -16.43 41.89
C GLU A 527 21.16 -15.01 41.84
N PRO A 528 21.38 -14.32 42.97
CA PRO A 528 21.94 -12.97 42.99
C PRO A 528 23.28 -12.86 42.26
N GLY A 529 23.40 -11.83 41.40
CA GLY A 529 24.60 -11.59 40.59
C GLY A 529 24.80 -12.59 39.43
N GLN A 530 23.82 -13.45 39.12
CA GLN A 530 23.82 -14.30 37.92
C GLN A 530 22.80 -13.80 36.90
N PHE A 531 23.19 -13.77 35.62
CA PHE A 531 22.35 -13.26 34.53
C PHE A 531 22.45 -14.14 33.29
N TRP A 532 21.39 -14.20 32.50
CA TRP A 532 21.41 -14.63 31.11
C TRP A 532 21.69 -13.41 30.22
N VAL A 533 22.75 -13.50 29.42
CA VAL A 533 23.02 -12.54 28.34
C VAL A 533 22.27 -12.99 27.10
N VAL A 534 21.46 -12.12 26.51
CA VAL A 534 20.71 -12.40 25.27
C VAL A 534 21.66 -12.43 24.07
N GLY A 535 21.50 -13.41 23.19
CA GLY A 535 22.41 -13.69 22.08
C GLY A 535 22.32 -12.72 20.90
N PRO A 536 23.42 -12.53 20.15
CA PRO A 536 23.53 -11.51 19.09
C PRO A 536 22.54 -11.68 17.94
N ASP A 537 22.17 -12.92 17.63
CA ASP A 537 21.35 -13.26 16.46
C ASP A 537 19.86 -13.47 16.83
N THR A 538 19.45 -13.12 18.05
CA THR A 538 18.05 -13.09 18.50
C THR A 538 17.30 -11.86 17.96
N PRO A 539 15.95 -11.89 17.84
CA PRO A 539 15.17 -10.77 17.31
C PRO A 539 15.46 -9.38 17.93
N PRO A 540 15.50 -9.19 19.28
CA PRO A 540 15.82 -7.88 19.86
C PRO A 540 17.23 -7.39 19.53
N MET A 541 18.22 -8.30 19.46
CA MET A 541 19.59 -7.90 19.12
C MET A 541 19.76 -7.62 17.62
N ARG A 542 18.95 -8.24 16.74
CA ARG A 542 18.85 -7.85 15.31
C ARG A 542 18.31 -6.43 15.16
N PHE A 543 17.29 -6.05 15.91
CA PHE A 543 16.77 -4.67 15.91
C PHE A 543 17.81 -3.65 16.39
N LEU A 544 18.46 -3.92 17.53
CA LEU A 544 19.47 -3.02 18.09
C LEU A 544 20.69 -2.87 17.17
N THR A 545 21.12 -3.94 16.49
CA THR A 545 22.21 -3.87 15.51
C THR A 545 21.81 -3.21 14.19
N ALA A 546 20.53 -3.29 13.78
CA ALA A 546 20.01 -2.51 12.65
C ALA A 546 19.99 -0.99 12.91
N LEU A 547 19.87 -0.57 14.17
CA LEU A 547 20.09 0.83 14.62
C LEU A 547 21.57 1.26 14.60
N GLY A 548 22.49 0.36 14.22
CA GLY A 548 23.93 0.63 14.14
C GLY A 548 24.73 0.34 15.41
N LEU A 549 24.09 -0.11 16.50
CA LEU A 549 24.79 -0.59 17.69
C LEU A 549 25.57 -1.87 17.39
N SER A 550 26.54 -2.19 18.24
CA SER A 550 27.42 -3.37 18.09
C SER A 550 27.30 -4.33 19.27
N TYR A 551 27.29 -5.62 18.99
CA TYR A 551 27.28 -6.66 20.02
C TYR A 551 28.72 -7.02 20.43
N PRO A 552 29.10 -7.01 21.72
CA PRO A 552 30.49 -7.25 22.15
C PRO A 552 31.05 -8.61 21.73
N ASP A 553 32.28 -8.62 21.21
CA ASP A 553 32.97 -9.84 20.75
C ASP A 553 33.16 -10.88 21.87
N GLU A 554 33.41 -10.44 23.11
CA GLU A 554 33.60 -11.36 24.25
C GLU A 554 32.29 -12.03 24.68
N LEU A 555 31.16 -11.32 24.59
CA LEU A 555 29.84 -11.90 24.77
C LEU A 555 29.47 -12.81 23.59
N ARG A 556 29.84 -12.44 22.35
CA ARG A 556 29.63 -13.28 21.16
C ARG A 556 30.38 -14.61 21.28
N ALA A 557 31.62 -14.58 21.76
CA ALA A 557 32.42 -15.76 22.01
C ALA A 557 31.92 -16.62 23.19
N LEU A 558 31.21 -16.01 24.16
CA LEU A 558 30.57 -16.72 25.27
C LEU A 558 29.27 -17.41 24.84
N VAL A 559 28.44 -16.72 24.06
CA VAL A 559 27.13 -17.22 23.61
C VAL A 559 27.26 -18.25 22.48
N GLY A 560 28.11 -17.98 21.49
CA GLY A 560 28.23 -18.82 20.30
C GLY A 560 26.92 -18.91 19.51
N GLU A 561 26.51 -20.14 19.19
CA GLU A 561 25.31 -20.46 18.38
C GLU A 561 24.02 -20.58 19.23
N LEU A 562 23.95 -19.96 20.41
CA LEU A 562 22.82 -20.06 21.35
C LEU A 562 22.01 -18.75 21.40
N ASP A 563 20.74 -18.83 21.77
CA ASP A 563 19.90 -17.64 21.99
C ASP A 563 20.28 -16.86 23.28
N SER A 564 21.00 -17.49 24.20
CA SER A 564 21.56 -16.85 25.39
C SER A 564 22.67 -17.69 26.04
N ALA A 565 23.46 -17.07 26.92
CA ALA A 565 24.38 -17.76 27.81
C ALA A 565 24.41 -17.13 29.21
N GLN A 566 24.65 -17.95 30.23
CA GLN A 566 24.69 -17.50 31.63
C GLN A 566 26.07 -16.94 32.00
N ILE A 567 26.09 -15.80 32.69
CA ILE A 567 27.25 -15.26 33.41
C ILE A 567 27.03 -15.31 34.93
N SER A 568 28.11 -15.49 35.66
CA SER A 568 28.17 -15.37 37.12
C SER A 568 28.67 -13.98 37.55
N SER A 569 28.62 -13.71 38.84
CA SER A 569 29.12 -12.47 39.45
C SER A 569 30.62 -12.23 39.21
N GLU A 570 31.39 -13.28 38.88
CA GLU A 570 32.80 -13.20 38.49
C GLU A 570 33.03 -12.70 37.05
N ARG A 571 31.97 -12.52 36.25
CA ARG A 571 32.01 -12.12 34.82
C ARG A 571 31.08 -10.95 34.49
N LEU A 572 30.73 -10.12 35.47
CA LEU A 572 29.95 -8.90 35.27
C LEU A 572 30.77 -7.77 34.62
N ASP A 573 32.10 -7.91 34.57
CA ASP A 573 33.00 -7.04 33.80
C ASP A 573 32.65 -6.99 32.31
N LEU A 574 32.11 -8.08 31.76
CA LEU A 574 31.60 -8.16 30.40
C LEU A 574 30.38 -7.26 30.12
N LEU A 575 29.75 -6.72 31.16
CA LEU A 575 28.57 -5.87 31.05
C LEU A 575 28.92 -4.38 31.03
N ASP A 576 30.19 -3.99 31.14
CA ASP A 576 30.62 -2.59 31.07
C ASP A 576 30.70 -2.09 29.61
N VAL A 577 29.55 -2.16 28.94
CA VAL A 577 29.30 -1.74 27.55
C VAL A 577 28.86 -0.28 27.48
N ASP A 578 28.70 0.28 26.27
CA ASP A 578 28.23 1.66 26.10
C ASP A 578 26.76 1.84 26.53
N VAL A 579 25.89 0.84 26.33
CA VAL A 579 24.53 0.79 26.89
C VAL A 579 24.15 -0.62 27.34
N LEU A 580 23.65 -0.76 28.57
CA LEU A 580 23.19 -2.05 29.13
C LEU A 580 21.67 -2.05 29.30
N LEU A 581 20.99 -3.01 28.67
CA LEU A 581 19.56 -3.26 28.85
C LEU A 581 19.36 -4.33 29.93
N VAL A 582 18.45 -4.10 30.88
CA VAL A 582 18.21 -5.01 32.02
C VAL A 582 16.72 -5.21 32.21
N ARG A 583 16.24 -6.44 32.03
CA ARG A 583 14.88 -6.80 32.44
C ARG A 583 14.88 -7.19 33.91
N ALA A 584 14.07 -6.52 34.72
CA ALA A 584 13.72 -6.93 36.09
C ALA A 584 12.24 -7.35 36.15
N ALA A 585 11.92 -8.38 36.92
CA ALA A 585 10.55 -8.88 37.11
C ALA A 585 9.66 -7.92 37.92
N ASN A 586 10.27 -7.04 38.73
CA ASN A 586 9.62 -6.03 39.56
C ASN A 586 10.67 -5.08 40.18
N GLU A 587 10.22 -4.04 40.86
CA GLU A 587 11.08 -3.04 41.53
C GLU A 587 11.93 -3.60 42.69
N GLU A 588 11.56 -4.72 43.33
CA GLU A 588 12.39 -5.35 44.36
C GLU A 588 13.59 -6.08 43.75
N GLU A 589 13.39 -6.79 42.64
CA GLU A 589 14.48 -7.40 41.86
C GLU A 589 15.39 -6.32 41.25
N ARG A 590 14.82 -5.23 40.72
CA ARG A 590 15.59 -4.07 40.27
C ARG A 590 16.45 -3.49 41.39
N ALA A 591 15.85 -3.17 42.54
CA ALA A 591 16.57 -2.61 43.68
C ALA A 591 17.65 -3.56 44.22
N ALA A 592 17.48 -4.88 44.09
CA ALA A 592 18.50 -5.87 44.42
C ALA A 592 19.69 -5.85 43.43
N ILE A 593 19.44 -5.65 42.14
CA ILE A 593 20.48 -5.47 41.10
C ILE A 593 21.24 -4.15 41.33
N GLU A 594 20.52 -3.04 41.54
CA GLU A 594 21.11 -1.72 41.83
C GLU A 594 21.88 -1.69 43.17
N ALA A 595 21.65 -2.65 44.07
CA ALA A 595 22.34 -2.81 45.35
C ALA A 595 23.57 -3.75 45.30
N ASP A 596 23.82 -4.47 44.20
CA ASP A 596 24.96 -5.38 44.10
C ASP A 596 26.30 -4.61 44.01
N PRO A 597 27.29 -4.88 44.88
CA PRO A 597 28.54 -4.12 44.91
C PRO A 597 29.42 -4.26 43.65
N ILE A 598 29.25 -5.31 42.86
CA ILE A 598 29.97 -5.51 41.59
C ILE A 598 29.21 -4.78 40.48
N PHE A 599 27.88 -4.86 40.43
CA PHE A 599 27.07 -4.07 39.49
C PHE A 599 27.28 -2.56 39.69
N GLN A 600 27.35 -2.10 40.95
CA GLN A 600 27.72 -0.73 41.31
C GLN A 600 29.14 -0.32 40.87
N SER A 601 30.02 -1.28 40.58
CA SER A 601 31.41 -1.01 40.16
C SER A 601 31.57 -0.81 38.65
N LEU A 602 30.55 -1.13 37.84
CA LEU A 602 30.57 -0.99 36.38
C LEU A 602 30.44 0.48 35.95
N GLY A 603 31.20 0.91 34.95
CA GLY A 603 31.10 2.25 34.36
C GLY A 603 29.72 2.52 33.79
N VAL A 604 29.12 1.57 33.07
CA VAL A 604 27.75 1.66 32.52
C VAL A 604 26.70 2.01 33.59
N PHE A 605 26.89 1.56 34.83
CA PHE A 605 26.01 1.92 35.94
C PHE A 605 26.36 3.28 36.54
N GLN A 606 27.65 3.55 36.79
CA GLN A 606 28.12 4.81 37.38
C GLN A 606 27.82 6.04 36.50
N ASP A 607 27.88 5.87 35.18
CA ASP A 607 27.57 6.90 34.18
C ASP A 607 26.05 7.02 33.91
N ASN A 608 25.21 6.21 34.56
CA ASN A 608 23.76 6.13 34.33
C ASN A 608 23.40 5.80 32.87
N ARG A 609 24.01 4.72 32.34
CA ARG A 609 23.85 4.19 30.97
C ARG A 609 23.15 2.81 30.95
N VAL A 610 22.47 2.46 32.05
CA VAL A 610 21.63 1.27 32.17
C VAL A 610 20.17 1.64 31.92
N ILE A 611 19.48 0.89 31.06
CA ILE A 611 18.04 1.00 30.82
C ILE A 611 17.38 -0.21 31.45
N PHE A 612 16.52 0.03 32.46
CA PHE A 612 15.75 -1.02 33.13
C PHE A 612 14.35 -1.12 32.52
N PHE A 613 13.97 -2.33 32.12
CA PHE A 613 12.57 -2.70 31.87
C PHE A 613 12.02 -3.41 33.10
N VAL A 614 10.87 -3.00 33.63
CA VAL A 614 10.40 -3.44 34.95
C VAL A 614 8.98 -4.00 34.89
N GLY A 615 8.87 -5.33 35.03
CA GLY A 615 7.61 -6.06 35.00
C GLY A 615 7.61 -7.20 33.97
N ALA A 616 6.41 -7.74 33.73
CA ALA A 616 6.14 -8.61 32.58
C ALA A 616 5.26 -7.91 31.52
N ASP A 617 4.70 -6.77 31.89
CA ASP A 617 3.78 -5.87 31.20
C ASP A 617 4.46 -4.57 30.73
N ASP A 618 5.76 -4.43 30.97
CA ASP A 618 6.59 -3.34 30.42
C ASP A 618 6.52 -3.36 28.88
N PRO A 619 6.04 -2.28 28.23
CA PRO A 619 5.72 -2.31 26.82
C PRO A 619 6.96 -2.24 25.92
N ILE A 620 8.11 -1.78 26.42
CA ILE A 620 9.36 -1.76 25.66
C ILE A 620 9.98 -3.16 25.69
N TYR A 621 10.00 -3.81 26.86
CA TYR A 621 10.36 -5.22 26.98
C TYR A 621 9.46 -6.12 26.12
N GLY A 622 8.14 -5.88 26.16
CA GLY A 622 7.17 -6.51 25.29
C GLY A 622 7.54 -6.33 23.82
N ALA A 623 7.67 -5.08 23.37
CA ALA A 623 7.85 -4.76 21.95
C ALA A 623 9.13 -5.38 21.37
N LEU A 624 10.22 -5.35 22.14
CA LEU A 624 11.49 -5.97 21.77
C LEU A 624 11.44 -7.51 21.81
N SER A 625 10.72 -8.10 22.76
CA SER A 625 10.58 -9.56 22.85
C SER A 625 9.69 -10.14 21.75
N PHE A 626 8.69 -9.38 21.30
CA PHE A 626 7.85 -9.72 20.15
C PHE A 626 8.57 -9.49 18.81
N SER A 627 9.29 -8.37 18.65
CA SER A 627 10.04 -7.99 17.45
C SER A 627 9.28 -8.20 16.12
N THR A 628 8.08 -7.62 16.01
CA THR A 628 7.16 -7.77 14.87
C THR A 628 7.05 -6.49 14.03
N VAL A 629 6.33 -6.58 12.91
CA VAL A 629 5.97 -5.44 12.06
C VAL A 629 5.16 -4.34 12.78
N LEU A 630 4.46 -4.65 13.88
CA LEU A 630 3.77 -3.63 14.70
C LEU A 630 4.59 -3.20 15.93
N SER A 631 5.36 -4.12 16.52
CA SER A 631 6.08 -3.84 17.76
C SER A 631 7.37 -3.05 17.55
N LEU A 632 8.06 -3.23 16.42
CA LEU A 632 9.31 -2.53 16.15
C LEU A 632 9.15 -1.00 15.96
N PRO A 633 8.09 -0.48 15.30
CA PRO A 633 7.78 0.96 15.32
C PRO A 633 7.61 1.54 16.72
N TYR A 634 6.91 0.84 17.62
CA TYR A 634 6.77 1.27 19.02
C TYR A 634 8.12 1.26 19.76
N ALA A 635 8.94 0.23 19.53
CA ALA A 635 10.31 0.18 20.06
C ALA A 635 11.20 1.31 19.51
N LEU A 636 10.99 1.78 18.27
CA LEU A 636 11.70 2.96 17.75
C LEU A 636 11.34 4.24 18.53
N GLU A 637 10.05 4.48 18.74
CA GLU A 637 9.57 5.70 19.40
C GLU A 637 10.02 5.77 20.87
N GLU A 638 9.87 4.67 21.63
CA GLU A 638 10.10 4.68 23.08
C GLU A 638 11.54 4.35 23.50
N LEU A 639 12.28 3.51 22.77
CA LEU A 639 13.63 3.07 23.17
C LEU A 639 14.74 3.94 22.59
N VAL A 640 14.63 4.41 21.33
CA VAL A 640 15.73 5.15 20.67
C VAL A 640 16.12 6.44 21.42
N PRO A 641 15.18 7.25 21.94
CA PRO A 641 15.53 8.41 22.78
C PRO A 641 16.32 8.02 24.04
N GLN A 642 16.05 6.85 24.63
CA GLN A 642 16.76 6.34 25.81
C GLN A 642 18.15 5.81 25.46
N LEU A 643 18.30 5.09 24.35
CA LEU A 643 19.60 4.65 23.81
C LEU A 643 20.51 5.85 23.52
N VAL A 644 19.99 6.88 22.85
CA VAL A 644 20.72 8.13 22.57
C VAL A 644 21.14 8.80 23.87
N GLN A 645 20.23 8.96 24.82
CA GLN A 645 20.53 9.60 26.11
C GLN A 645 21.55 8.82 26.96
N ALA A 646 21.59 7.48 26.85
CA ALA A 646 22.62 6.65 27.47
C ALA A 646 23.98 6.84 26.76
N VAL A 647 24.00 6.80 25.42
CA VAL A 647 25.22 7.00 24.63
C VAL A 647 25.80 8.41 24.76
N GLU A 648 24.99 9.45 24.97
CA GLU A 648 25.45 10.83 25.23
C GLU A 648 26.23 10.99 26.55
N ARG A 649 26.17 9.99 27.45
CA ARG A 649 26.91 9.94 28.73
C ARG A 649 28.22 9.13 28.64
N SER A 650 28.58 8.65 27.44
CA SER A 650 29.60 7.61 27.18
C SER A 650 30.86 8.10 26.46
#